data_AF-A0A072NAZ6-F1
#
_entry.id   AF-A0A072NAZ6-F1
#
_cell.length_a   1.000
_cell.length_b   1.000
_cell.length_c   1.000
_cell.angle_alpha   90.00
_cell.angle_beta   90.00
_cell.angle_gamma   90.00
#
_symmetry.space_group_name_H-M   'P 1'
#
loop_
_entity.id
_entity.type
_entity.pdbx_description
1 polymer ?
#
loop_
_entity_poly.entity_id
_entity_poly.type
_entity_poly.pdbx_seq_one_letter_code
_entity_poly.pdbx_strand_id
1 'polypeptide(L)'
;MRLSDLQSRVNLPDIIAAECGPDAVRGLSRDRGGAICDPRPGHEERHPSFSVYRYGGHWRWKRHGGDEASGDALGFLLALGMSMGQALEELARYAGVSLDPWQPQRVPPAPRGPDPLGEARAVLDRLSPLSLAEMDRATRLLAFAGRQTAAGHDLRRRGLYGWQGLQVGILRRDFSTREGRMLAHAGALAFFLNGPDGQPWGLKVRNLGTAEDLQRAGLSRYVYRIGRHGAPAWCSPGYGQGERVLIVEGELNGAAAGLALEGRGTDVQGLAGAGGVPFLEGLKGKVVYLYADPDAAGAACLDRVGRLTQAAGAREVRVMTGAGADFCDLLPTLGRARYVTFLGAREGMGKTTLVTALAWQMTRPDGRGRFLGQPVAAGPVLYLNTDAADGESRPVRYWLEQHRQTFPDGDMSGITVLESTGAGLTPDDLGELLNMARVRGARLVIVDSFMGTFPQLDGNKLEQVMRPMMALRDFAAQTGAAVIVTDHLPKRSAAEQEGDRGIMGSTGKSAQARAVHLLTRVPPREVEGREVLRWEVRKNSFAQSGHAFGIEVERLEDEGGRAAGVHLNPCELPAEEEGRDTRGDRARAAVIAALTAKTGQTVPHAELIAAAIAGGNVKERSAQQAVREALGALGEQVKEVRLSGRGAPRAYRYAPQVPEQEEGVLVIEETPELLTPPPAEEEVLTW
;
A
#
# COMPACT_ATOMS: atom_id res chain seq x y z
N MET A 1 -21.99 52.05 -8.13
CA MET A 1 -20.91 51.68 -9.07
C MET A 1 -20.05 50.61 -8.42
N ARG A 2 -19.62 49.54 -9.12
CA ARG A 2 -18.77 48.50 -8.51
C ARG A 2 -17.32 48.96 -8.48
N LEU A 3 -16.52 48.48 -7.52
CA LEU A 3 -15.10 48.83 -7.42
C LEU A 3 -14.32 48.45 -8.69
N SER A 4 -14.68 47.33 -9.33
CA SER A 4 -14.14 46.91 -10.63
C SER A 4 -14.36 47.95 -11.74
N ASP A 5 -15.49 48.68 -11.67
CA ASP A 5 -15.84 49.71 -12.65
C ASP A 5 -14.99 50.97 -12.43
N LEU A 6 -14.67 51.31 -11.19
CA LEU A 6 -13.73 52.39 -10.86
C LEU A 6 -12.30 52.02 -11.27
N GLN A 7 -11.85 50.82 -10.91
CA GLN A 7 -10.50 50.34 -11.21
C GLN A 7 -10.21 50.21 -12.71
N SER A 8 -11.22 49.97 -13.55
CA SER A 8 -11.06 49.92 -15.01
C SER A 8 -10.98 51.30 -15.66
N ARG A 9 -11.38 52.36 -14.94
CA ARG A 9 -11.41 53.76 -15.44
C ARG A 9 -10.21 54.60 -15.01
N VAL A 10 -9.42 54.13 -14.06
CA VAL A 10 -8.25 54.86 -13.56
C VAL A 10 -6.96 54.42 -14.26
N ASN A 11 -5.97 55.31 -14.25
CA ASN A 11 -4.62 55.05 -14.78
C ASN A 11 -3.62 55.13 -13.62
N LEU A 12 -2.95 54.01 -13.31
CA LEU A 12 -2.05 53.95 -12.15
C LEU A 12 -0.80 54.84 -12.31
N PRO A 13 -0.15 54.93 -13.49
CA PRO A 13 0.85 55.98 -13.73
C PRO A 13 0.36 57.40 -13.39
N ASP A 14 -0.87 57.77 -13.78
CA ASP A 14 -1.43 59.10 -13.48
C ASP A 14 -1.62 59.30 -11.95
N ILE A 15 -2.03 58.25 -11.24
CA ILE A 15 -2.15 58.27 -9.77
C ILE A 15 -0.78 58.41 -9.10
N ILE A 16 0.23 57.65 -9.53
CA ILE A 16 1.60 57.75 -8.98
C ILE A 16 2.16 59.16 -9.20
N ALA A 17 1.96 59.74 -10.38
CA ALA A 17 2.44 61.10 -10.68
C ALA A 17 1.81 62.15 -9.77
N ALA A 18 0.55 61.98 -9.42
CA ALA A 18 -0.20 62.95 -8.63
C ALA A 18 0.02 62.77 -7.11
N GLU A 19 0.14 61.53 -6.61
CA GLU A 19 0.35 61.26 -5.19
C GLU A 19 1.83 61.30 -4.77
N CYS A 20 2.75 60.89 -5.66
CA CYS A 20 4.18 60.79 -5.36
C CYS A 20 5.03 61.82 -6.13
N GLY A 21 4.40 62.65 -6.97
CA GLY A 21 5.04 63.71 -7.74
C GLY A 21 5.46 63.28 -9.17
N PRO A 22 5.64 64.27 -10.08
CA PRO A 22 5.87 64.01 -11.50
C PRO A 22 7.20 63.30 -11.79
N ASP A 23 8.18 63.39 -10.88
CA ASP A 23 9.46 62.71 -11.04
C ASP A 23 9.40 61.23 -10.70
N ALA A 24 8.43 60.80 -9.89
CA ALA A 24 8.24 59.40 -9.49
C ALA A 24 7.87 58.49 -10.68
N VAL A 25 7.32 59.05 -11.75
CA VAL A 25 6.90 58.29 -12.95
C VAL A 25 7.92 58.29 -14.07
N ARG A 26 9.14 58.80 -13.85
CA ARG A 26 10.23 58.78 -14.84
C ARG A 26 10.67 57.33 -15.11
N GLY A 27 10.11 56.75 -16.18
CA GLY A 27 10.29 55.34 -16.54
C GLY A 27 8.97 54.60 -16.80
N LEU A 28 7.82 55.23 -16.48
CA LEU A 28 6.49 54.69 -16.79
C LEU A 28 5.96 55.25 -18.11
N SER A 29 5.40 54.36 -18.93
CA SER A 29 4.51 54.71 -20.02
C SER A 29 3.06 54.71 -19.53
N ARG A 30 2.30 55.76 -19.89
CA ARG A 30 0.88 55.85 -19.58
C ARG A 30 0.04 54.70 -20.15
N ASP A 31 0.47 54.10 -21.26
CA ASP A 31 -0.27 53.02 -21.94
C ASP A 31 0.19 51.61 -21.52
N ARG A 32 1.49 51.46 -21.23
CA ARG A 32 2.13 50.15 -21.03
C ARG A 32 2.71 49.92 -19.63
N GLY A 33 2.81 50.96 -18.81
CA GLY A 33 3.53 50.92 -17.55
C GLY A 33 5.04 50.94 -17.75
N GLY A 34 5.78 50.34 -16.82
CA GLY A 34 7.25 50.36 -16.81
C GLY A 34 7.80 50.01 -15.44
N ALA A 35 9.11 50.21 -15.25
CA ALA A 35 9.78 50.01 -13.98
C ALA A 35 10.39 51.33 -13.50
N ILE A 36 10.18 51.65 -12.22
CA ILE A 36 10.67 52.83 -11.52
C ILE A 36 11.25 52.43 -10.17
N CYS A 37 11.92 53.37 -9.50
CA CYS A 37 12.20 53.21 -8.07
C CYS A 37 10.87 53.26 -7.28
N ASP A 38 10.80 52.56 -6.14
CA ASP A 38 9.62 52.55 -5.28
C ASP A 38 9.22 53.97 -4.86
N PRO A 39 8.04 54.46 -5.30
CA PRO A 39 7.63 55.84 -5.07
C PRO A 39 6.99 56.04 -3.68
N ARG A 40 6.86 54.99 -2.87
CA ARG A 40 6.22 55.06 -1.55
C ARG A 40 7.13 55.74 -0.52
N PRO A 41 6.58 56.54 0.42
CA PRO A 41 7.36 57.18 1.47
C PRO A 41 8.18 56.15 2.28
N GLY A 42 9.47 56.42 2.50
CA GLY A 42 10.36 55.55 3.29
C GLY A 42 11.00 54.38 2.51
N HIS A 43 10.80 54.29 1.20
CA HIS A 43 11.33 53.22 0.34
C HIS A 43 12.37 53.71 -0.69
N GLU A 44 13.21 54.68 -0.30
CA GLU A 44 14.21 55.30 -1.17
C GLU A 44 15.23 54.28 -1.70
N GLU A 45 15.37 54.20 -3.02
CA GLU A 45 16.27 53.27 -3.68
C GLU A 45 16.94 53.86 -4.93
N ARG A 46 18.13 53.33 -5.27
CA ARG A 46 18.94 53.79 -6.41
C ARG A 46 18.68 53.03 -7.71
N HIS A 47 18.01 51.89 -7.63
CA HIS A 47 17.76 51.01 -8.76
C HIS A 47 16.26 50.71 -8.86
N PRO A 48 15.65 50.76 -10.06
CA PRO A 48 14.24 50.47 -10.23
C PRO A 48 13.86 49.07 -9.76
N SER A 49 13.01 48.98 -8.74
CA SER A 49 12.46 47.72 -8.24
C SER A 49 10.93 47.63 -8.36
N PHE A 50 10.26 48.73 -8.70
CA PHE A 50 8.81 48.86 -8.70
C PHE A 50 8.25 48.83 -10.12
N SER A 51 7.60 47.72 -10.48
CA SER A 51 7.01 47.49 -11.80
C SER A 51 5.52 47.83 -11.81
N VAL A 52 5.07 48.63 -12.77
CA VAL A 52 3.67 48.95 -13.03
C VAL A 52 3.26 48.36 -14.37
N TYR A 53 2.15 47.64 -14.43
CA TYR A 53 1.70 46.93 -15.64
C TYR A 53 0.19 46.74 -15.67
N ARG A 54 -0.35 46.37 -16.84
CA ARG A 54 -1.77 46.03 -16.99
C ARG A 54 -1.99 44.51 -16.97
N TYR A 55 -3.02 44.07 -16.25
CA TYR A 55 -3.46 42.68 -16.23
C TYR A 55 -4.98 42.61 -16.11
N GLY A 56 -5.64 41.86 -17.01
CA GLY A 56 -7.10 41.71 -17.00
C GLY A 56 -7.87 43.02 -17.18
N GLY A 57 -7.29 44.01 -17.88
CA GLY A 57 -7.89 45.33 -18.08
C GLY A 57 -7.59 46.35 -16.98
N HIS A 58 -7.06 45.92 -15.84
CA HIS A 58 -6.76 46.75 -14.67
C HIS A 58 -5.27 47.05 -14.55
N TRP A 59 -4.94 48.17 -13.92
CA TRP A 59 -3.57 48.49 -13.56
C TRP A 59 -3.15 47.78 -12.27
N ARG A 60 -1.94 47.24 -12.27
CA ARG A 60 -1.31 46.57 -11.14
C ARG A 60 0.12 47.06 -10.96
N TRP A 61 0.63 46.86 -9.76
CA TRP A 61 2.03 47.10 -9.44
C TRP A 61 2.61 45.94 -8.65
N LYS A 62 3.94 45.80 -8.73
CA LYS A 62 4.72 44.82 -7.97
C LYS A 62 6.12 45.36 -7.68
N ARG A 63 6.58 45.21 -6.45
CA ARG A 63 7.98 45.46 -6.06
C ARG A 63 8.80 44.16 -6.14
N HIS A 64 10.00 44.27 -6.70
CA HIS A 64 10.94 43.17 -6.90
C HIS A 64 12.11 43.27 -5.91
N GLY A 65 12.56 42.16 -5.33
CA GLY A 65 13.80 42.14 -4.52
C GLY A 65 13.68 42.64 -3.07
N GLY A 66 12.47 42.73 -2.51
CA GLY A 66 12.24 43.12 -1.12
C GLY A 66 11.16 42.30 -0.42
N ASP A 67 9.95 42.86 -0.32
CA ASP A 67 8.81 42.45 0.53
C ASP A 67 7.65 41.79 -0.24
N GLU A 68 7.86 41.43 -1.51
CA GLU A 68 6.84 40.94 -2.44
C GLU A 68 5.58 41.82 -2.58
N ALA A 69 5.64 43.09 -2.15
CA ALA A 69 4.50 43.99 -2.17
C ALA A 69 3.95 44.14 -3.59
N SER A 70 2.63 43.96 -3.73
CA SER A 70 1.92 44.11 -5.00
C SER A 70 0.47 44.49 -4.76
N GLY A 71 -0.16 45.08 -5.77
CA GLY A 71 -1.54 45.54 -5.65
C GLY A 71 -2.13 46.03 -6.96
N ASP A 72 -3.36 46.51 -6.87
CA ASP A 72 -4.00 47.34 -7.89
C ASP A 72 -3.89 48.83 -7.51
N ALA A 73 -4.62 49.70 -8.20
CA ALA A 73 -4.63 51.14 -7.91
C ALA A 73 -5.18 51.49 -6.52
N LEU A 74 -6.16 50.74 -6.00
CA LEU A 74 -6.64 50.93 -4.63
C LEU A 74 -5.59 50.47 -3.62
N GLY A 75 -4.98 49.30 -3.87
CA GLY A 75 -3.89 48.77 -3.06
C GLY A 75 -2.67 49.71 -3.02
N PHE A 76 -2.40 50.44 -4.10
CA PHE A 76 -1.36 51.47 -4.11
C PHE A 76 -1.68 52.65 -3.17
N LEU A 77 -2.89 53.22 -3.26
CA LEU A 77 -3.33 54.31 -2.38
C LEU A 77 -3.32 53.91 -0.90
N LEU A 78 -3.74 52.68 -0.59
CA LEU A 78 -3.62 52.13 0.76
C LEU A 78 -2.16 51.98 1.20
N ALA A 79 -1.27 51.58 0.29
CA ALA A 79 0.17 51.48 0.57
C ALA A 79 0.85 52.84 0.76
N LEU A 80 0.20 53.95 0.40
CA LEU A 80 0.61 55.32 0.75
C LEU A 80 0.13 55.75 2.14
N GLY A 81 -0.58 54.88 2.87
CA GLY A 81 -1.08 55.14 4.22
C GLY A 81 -2.49 55.76 4.26
N MET A 82 -3.21 55.82 3.14
CA MET A 82 -4.60 56.29 3.12
C MET A 82 -5.53 55.29 3.83
N SER A 83 -6.54 55.80 4.53
CA SER A 83 -7.65 54.95 4.98
C SER A 83 -8.48 54.46 3.80
N MET A 84 -9.25 53.38 3.99
CA MET A 84 -10.12 52.83 2.93
C MET A 84 -11.10 53.87 2.37
N GLY A 85 -11.66 54.74 3.21
CA GLY A 85 -12.57 55.82 2.77
C GLY A 85 -11.86 56.82 1.86
N GLN A 86 -10.71 57.32 2.30
CA GLN A 86 -9.89 58.27 1.52
C GLN A 86 -9.42 57.66 0.19
N ALA A 87 -8.97 56.41 0.20
CA ALA A 87 -8.49 55.74 -1.01
C ALA A 87 -9.61 55.54 -2.04
N LEU A 88 -10.85 55.30 -1.59
CA LEU A 88 -12.02 55.19 -2.47
C LEU A 88 -12.47 56.54 -3.02
N GLU A 89 -12.42 57.61 -2.22
CA GLU A 89 -12.68 58.98 -2.67
C GLU A 89 -11.68 59.41 -3.74
N GLU A 90 -10.39 59.15 -3.51
CA GLU A 90 -9.33 59.43 -4.49
C GLU A 90 -9.50 58.60 -5.76
N LEU A 91 -9.78 57.30 -5.64
CA LEU A 91 -10.02 56.45 -6.80
C LEU A 91 -11.24 56.91 -7.61
N ALA A 92 -12.31 57.36 -6.95
CA ALA A 92 -13.49 57.93 -7.61
C ALA A 92 -13.18 59.27 -8.30
N ARG A 93 -12.37 60.12 -7.66
CA ARG A 93 -11.85 61.37 -8.24
C ARG A 93 -11.07 61.10 -9.53
N TYR A 94 -10.13 60.15 -9.51
CA TYR A 94 -9.37 59.76 -10.71
C TYR A 94 -10.23 59.09 -11.78
N ALA A 95 -11.31 58.42 -11.40
CA ALA A 95 -12.27 57.83 -12.33
C ALA A 95 -13.24 58.87 -12.94
N GLY A 96 -13.20 60.14 -12.50
CA GLY A 96 -14.10 61.21 -12.93
C GLY A 96 -15.54 61.02 -12.44
N VAL A 97 -15.73 60.41 -11.27
CA VAL A 97 -17.04 60.09 -10.69
C VAL A 97 -17.22 60.86 -9.38
N SER A 98 -18.27 61.68 -9.29
CA SER A 98 -18.66 62.34 -8.04
C SER A 98 -19.33 61.33 -7.12
N LEU A 99 -18.84 61.19 -5.89
CA LEU A 99 -19.54 60.47 -4.83
C LEU A 99 -20.50 61.48 -4.17
N ASP A 100 -21.77 61.51 -4.58
CA ASP A 100 -22.82 62.08 -3.72
C ASP A 100 -22.74 61.41 -2.34
N PRO A 101 -23.06 62.13 -1.23
CA PRO A 101 -22.76 61.69 0.13
C PRO A 101 -23.23 60.26 0.28
N TRP A 102 -22.26 59.36 0.28
CA TRP A 102 -22.47 57.94 0.20
C TRP A 102 -23.30 57.58 1.41
N GLN A 103 -24.61 57.41 1.21
CA GLN A 103 -25.46 56.88 2.25
C GLN A 103 -24.94 55.46 2.48
N PRO A 104 -24.39 55.14 3.67
CA PRO A 104 -24.03 53.77 3.95
C PRO A 104 -25.33 52.98 3.84
N GLN A 105 -25.46 52.21 2.76
CA GLN A 105 -26.48 51.17 2.71
C GLN A 105 -26.36 50.41 4.03
N ARG A 106 -27.48 50.35 4.77
CA ARG A 106 -27.67 49.67 6.06
C ARG A 106 -26.46 48.82 6.37
N VAL A 107 -25.66 49.24 7.36
CA VAL A 107 -24.48 48.50 7.85
C VAL A 107 -24.77 47.01 7.70
N PRO A 108 -24.20 46.34 6.68
CA PRO A 108 -24.24 44.89 6.64
C PRO A 108 -23.68 44.48 7.99
N PRO A 109 -24.29 43.49 8.68
CA PRO A 109 -23.76 43.03 9.96
C PRO A 109 -22.24 42.92 9.81
N ALA A 110 -21.50 43.52 10.76
CA ALA A 110 -20.04 43.68 10.74
C ALA A 110 -19.39 42.55 9.94
N PRO A 111 -18.52 42.84 8.95
CA PRO A 111 -18.08 41.85 7.97
C PRO A 111 -17.84 40.56 8.73
N ARG A 112 -18.73 39.58 8.51
CA ARG A 112 -18.55 38.27 9.12
C ARG A 112 -17.10 37.96 8.80
N GLY A 113 -16.30 37.66 9.84
CA GLY A 113 -14.93 37.20 9.62
C GLY A 113 -14.95 36.19 8.48
N PRO A 114 -13.83 36.03 7.73
CA PRO A 114 -13.78 35.20 6.52
C PRO A 114 -14.65 33.96 6.74
N ASP A 115 -15.57 33.66 5.81
CA ASP A 115 -16.42 32.47 5.89
C ASP A 115 -15.64 31.34 5.22
N PRO A 116 -14.73 30.64 5.94
CA PRO A 116 -13.89 29.62 5.32
C PRO A 116 -14.74 28.52 4.69
N LEU A 117 -15.94 28.25 5.21
CA LEU A 117 -16.85 27.28 4.59
C LEU A 117 -17.42 27.78 3.28
N GLY A 118 -17.88 29.03 3.23
CA GLY A 118 -18.38 29.65 2.00
C GLY A 118 -17.31 29.67 0.90
N GLU A 119 -16.09 30.06 1.25
CA GLU A 119 -14.94 30.06 0.33
C GLU A 119 -14.55 28.65 -0.12
N ALA A 120 -14.47 27.69 0.82
CA ALA A 120 -14.15 26.31 0.49
C ALA A 120 -15.21 25.67 -0.42
N ARG A 121 -16.51 25.88 -0.12
CA ARG A 121 -17.61 25.41 -0.97
C ARG A 121 -17.54 26.00 -2.37
N ALA A 122 -17.27 27.30 -2.49
CA ALA A 122 -17.13 27.95 -3.80
C ALA A 122 -15.98 27.38 -4.64
N VAL A 123 -14.93 26.83 -4.00
CA VAL A 123 -13.85 26.09 -4.68
C VAL A 123 -14.30 24.69 -5.04
N LEU A 124 -14.88 23.94 -4.09
CA LEU A 124 -15.30 22.55 -4.27
C LEU A 124 -16.45 22.39 -5.27
N ASP A 125 -17.38 23.34 -5.34
CA ASP A 125 -18.51 23.36 -6.29
C ASP A 125 -18.05 23.43 -7.77
N ARG A 126 -16.78 23.78 -8.00
CA ARG A 126 -16.18 23.81 -9.34
C ARG A 126 -15.49 22.50 -9.71
N LEU A 127 -15.40 21.56 -8.77
CA LEU A 127 -14.76 20.26 -8.95
C LEU A 127 -15.85 19.22 -9.17
N SER A 128 -15.59 18.24 -10.04
CA SER A 128 -16.45 17.07 -10.17
C SER A 128 -15.62 15.83 -10.49
N PRO A 129 -16.16 14.63 -10.28
CA PRO A 129 -15.52 13.41 -10.76
C PRO A 129 -15.28 13.46 -12.27
N LEU A 130 -14.27 12.74 -12.74
CA LEU A 130 -14.02 12.55 -14.16
C LEU A 130 -15.16 11.75 -14.78
N SER A 131 -15.71 12.24 -15.88
CA SER A 131 -16.66 11.47 -16.69
C SER A 131 -16.01 10.23 -17.30
N LEU A 132 -16.81 9.23 -17.70
CA LEU A 132 -16.29 8.02 -18.37
C LEU A 132 -15.42 8.33 -19.60
N ALA A 133 -15.80 9.35 -20.38
CA ALA A 133 -15.03 9.78 -21.54
C ALA A 133 -13.70 10.47 -21.16
N GLU A 134 -13.64 11.15 -20.02
CA GLU A 134 -12.40 11.70 -19.47
C GLU A 134 -11.51 10.61 -18.89
N MET A 135 -12.09 9.62 -18.22
CA MET A 135 -11.40 8.44 -17.71
C MET A 135 -10.75 7.63 -18.83
N ASP A 136 -11.49 7.31 -19.89
CA ASP A 136 -10.96 6.60 -21.06
C ASP A 136 -9.83 7.39 -21.74
N ARG A 137 -9.97 8.73 -21.86
CA ARG A 137 -8.88 9.59 -22.32
C ARG A 137 -7.68 9.56 -21.38
N ALA A 138 -7.88 9.63 -20.06
CA ALA A 138 -6.81 9.56 -19.07
C ALA A 138 -6.02 8.26 -19.21
N THR A 139 -6.71 7.12 -19.22
CA THR A 139 -6.11 5.78 -19.30
C THR A 139 -5.30 5.59 -20.59
N ARG A 140 -5.78 6.06 -21.73
CA ARG A 140 -5.03 6.00 -23.01
C ARG A 140 -3.73 6.82 -23.00
N LEU A 141 -3.60 7.81 -22.11
CA LEU A 141 -2.38 8.63 -21.99
C LEU A 141 -1.31 7.94 -21.14
N LEU A 142 -1.68 6.88 -20.43
CA LEU A 142 -0.82 6.20 -19.47
C LEU A 142 -0.34 4.85 -20.01
N ALA A 143 0.92 4.55 -19.77
CA ALA A 143 1.49 3.22 -19.85
C ALA A 143 1.80 2.70 -18.44
N PHE A 144 2.05 1.40 -18.33
CA PHE A 144 2.40 0.76 -17.09
C PHE A 144 3.69 1.34 -16.49
N ALA A 145 3.67 1.68 -15.20
CA ALA A 145 4.85 2.11 -14.46
C ALA A 145 5.69 0.88 -14.03
N GLY A 146 6.54 0.40 -14.94
CA GLY A 146 7.45 -0.72 -14.66
C GLY A 146 8.44 -0.42 -13.53
N ARG A 147 8.88 -1.46 -12.81
CA ARG A 147 9.79 -1.34 -11.65
C ARG A 147 11.10 -0.62 -11.94
N GLN A 148 11.58 -0.70 -13.19
CA GLN A 148 12.85 -0.12 -13.65
C GLN A 148 12.68 1.27 -14.29
N THR A 149 11.46 1.76 -14.41
CA THR A 149 11.21 3.13 -14.91
C THR A 149 11.55 4.15 -13.84
N ALA A 150 11.93 5.37 -14.21
CA ALA A 150 12.21 6.45 -13.24
C ALA A 150 11.01 6.69 -12.29
N ALA A 151 9.78 6.63 -12.82
CA ALA A 151 8.56 6.72 -12.02
C ALA A 151 8.39 5.53 -11.08
N GLY A 152 8.67 4.31 -11.54
CA GLY A 152 8.68 3.11 -10.71
C GLY A 152 9.69 3.20 -9.57
N HIS A 153 10.90 3.71 -9.85
CA HIS A 153 11.91 3.97 -8.83
C HIS A 153 11.47 5.04 -7.81
N ASP A 154 10.87 6.16 -8.25
CA ASP A 154 10.34 7.19 -7.35
C ASP A 154 9.25 6.64 -6.41
N LEU A 155 8.30 5.88 -6.96
CA LEU A 155 7.25 5.23 -6.18
C LEU A 155 7.81 4.20 -5.19
N ARG A 156 8.85 3.43 -5.58
CA ARG A 156 9.52 2.50 -4.67
C ARG A 156 10.21 3.21 -3.53
N ARG A 157 10.94 4.30 -3.84
CA ARG A 157 11.59 5.14 -2.84
C ARG A 157 10.58 5.65 -1.81
N ARG A 158 9.35 5.99 -2.24
CA ARG A 158 8.25 6.47 -1.37
C ARG A 158 7.46 5.35 -0.69
N GLY A 159 7.76 4.07 -0.95
CA GLY A 159 7.01 2.93 -0.41
C GLY A 159 5.64 2.68 -1.05
N LEU A 160 5.28 3.42 -2.10
CA LEU A 160 3.96 3.42 -2.76
C LEU A 160 3.87 2.48 -3.98
N TYR A 161 4.99 1.91 -4.44
CA TYR A 161 4.99 1.05 -5.62
C TYR A 161 4.09 -0.19 -5.42
N GLY A 162 3.15 -0.39 -6.35
CA GLY A 162 2.25 -1.54 -6.38
C GLY A 162 1.09 -1.51 -5.37
N TRP A 163 0.91 -0.42 -4.62
CA TRP A 163 -0.24 -0.28 -3.74
C TRP A 163 -1.50 0.05 -4.55
N GLN A 164 -2.57 -0.72 -4.34
CA GLN A 164 -3.82 -0.58 -5.10
C GLN A 164 -4.62 0.67 -4.73
N GLY A 165 -4.36 1.28 -3.57
CA GLY A 165 -5.01 2.51 -3.15
C GLY A 165 -4.61 3.76 -3.94
N LEU A 166 -3.53 3.68 -4.74
CA LEU A 166 -3.08 4.77 -5.61
C LEU A 166 -2.92 4.27 -7.04
N GLN A 167 -3.84 4.69 -7.92
CA GLN A 167 -3.77 4.37 -9.34
C GLN A 167 -2.70 5.24 -10.02
N VAL A 168 -1.70 4.60 -10.62
CA VAL A 168 -0.52 5.26 -11.20
C VAL A 168 -0.20 4.75 -12.61
N GLY A 169 0.51 5.57 -13.37
CA GLY A 169 1.09 5.18 -14.66
C GLY A 169 2.23 6.11 -15.06
N ILE A 170 2.82 5.86 -16.22
CA ILE A 170 3.77 6.78 -16.86
C ILE A 170 3.16 7.40 -18.10
N LEU A 171 3.54 8.63 -18.39
CA LEU A 171 3.05 9.33 -19.55
C LEU A 171 3.61 8.74 -20.85
N ARG A 172 2.74 8.36 -21.80
CA ARG A 172 3.16 7.73 -23.06
C ARG A 172 3.91 8.66 -24.03
N ARG A 173 3.62 9.95 -23.96
CA ARG A 173 4.13 10.98 -24.87
C ARG A 173 4.20 12.32 -24.16
N ASP A 174 5.02 13.22 -24.67
CA ASP A 174 5.12 14.58 -24.16
C ASP A 174 3.75 15.26 -24.13
N PHE A 175 3.58 16.11 -23.13
CA PHE A 175 2.42 16.94 -22.94
C PHE A 175 2.79 18.37 -23.22
N SER A 176 2.16 19.00 -24.20
CA SER A 176 2.42 20.38 -24.56
C SER A 176 1.13 21.18 -24.65
N THR A 177 1.22 22.50 -24.45
CA THR A 177 0.13 23.43 -24.75
C THR A 177 -0.16 23.46 -26.25
N ARG A 178 -1.28 24.06 -26.66
CA ARG A 178 -1.59 24.30 -28.07
C ARG A 178 -0.52 25.14 -28.78
N GLU A 179 0.20 25.97 -28.03
CA GLU A 179 1.27 26.84 -28.50
C GLU A 179 2.64 26.12 -28.57
N GLY A 180 2.66 24.80 -28.33
CA GLY A 180 3.87 23.98 -28.44
C GLY A 180 4.77 23.97 -27.20
N ARG A 181 4.43 24.71 -26.14
CA ARG A 181 5.18 24.69 -24.88
C ARG A 181 5.00 23.35 -24.17
N MET A 182 6.09 22.62 -23.94
CA MET A 182 6.07 21.38 -23.15
C MET A 182 5.76 21.68 -21.67
N LEU A 183 4.82 20.91 -21.12
CA LEU A 183 4.39 20.94 -19.73
C LEU A 183 4.85 19.70 -18.96
N ALA A 184 4.90 18.54 -19.62
CA ALA A 184 5.43 17.31 -19.03
C ALA A 184 6.04 16.41 -20.09
N HIS A 185 7.08 15.68 -19.73
CA HIS A 185 7.80 14.78 -20.65
C HIS A 185 7.20 13.36 -20.64
N ALA A 186 7.39 12.62 -21.73
CA ALA A 186 7.12 11.18 -21.78
C ALA A 186 7.92 10.45 -20.69
N GLY A 187 7.29 9.48 -20.03
CA GLY A 187 7.87 8.77 -18.89
C GLY A 187 7.66 9.46 -17.53
N ALA A 188 7.12 10.69 -17.48
CA ALA A 188 6.74 11.34 -16.23
C ALA A 188 5.71 10.50 -15.45
N LEU A 189 5.80 10.52 -14.11
CA LEU A 189 4.86 9.83 -13.24
C LEU A 189 3.49 10.52 -13.33
N ALA A 190 2.42 9.76 -13.48
CA ALA A 190 1.07 10.26 -13.40
C ALA A 190 0.24 9.42 -12.42
N PHE A 191 -0.66 10.05 -11.70
CA PHE A 191 -1.51 9.38 -10.72
C PHE A 191 -2.88 10.03 -10.63
N PHE A 192 -3.89 9.21 -10.35
CA PHE A 192 -5.27 9.67 -10.19
C PHE A 192 -5.49 10.25 -8.78
N LEU A 193 -6.30 11.31 -8.73
CA LEU A 193 -6.76 11.96 -7.51
C LEU A 193 -8.15 11.43 -7.20
N ASN A 194 -8.26 10.46 -6.30
CA ASN A 194 -9.56 9.92 -5.92
C ASN A 194 -10.26 10.86 -4.94
N GLY A 195 -11.54 11.10 -5.14
CA GLY A 195 -12.36 11.92 -4.25
C GLY A 195 -13.01 11.12 -3.12
N PRO A 196 -13.88 11.76 -2.33
CA PRO A 196 -14.53 11.13 -1.17
C PRO A 196 -15.49 10.00 -1.55
N ASP A 197 -15.94 9.94 -2.80
CA ASP A 197 -16.78 8.90 -3.39
C ASP A 197 -15.98 7.71 -3.96
N GLY A 198 -14.64 7.74 -3.84
CA GLY A 198 -13.74 6.75 -4.42
C GLY A 198 -13.58 6.84 -5.94
N GLN A 199 -14.27 7.77 -6.61
CA GLN A 199 -14.11 8.01 -8.04
C GLN A 199 -12.85 8.85 -8.28
N PRO A 200 -12.25 8.79 -9.48
CA PRO A 200 -11.18 9.71 -9.86
C PRO A 200 -11.72 11.09 -10.22
N TRP A 201 -11.21 12.14 -9.59
CA TRP A 201 -11.58 13.55 -9.82
C TRP A 201 -10.53 14.31 -10.62
N GLY A 202 -9.35 13.72 -10.82
CA GLY A 202 -8.30 14.33 -11.61
C GLY A 202 -7.16 13.38 -11.94
N LEU A 203 -6.36 13.79 -12.93
CA LEU A 203 -5.09 13.15 -13.26
C LEU A 203 -3.97 14.17 -13.09
N LYS A 204 -3.07 13.90 -12.14
CA LYS A 204 -1.92 14.75 -11.85
C LYS A 204 -0.66 14.10 -12.40
N VAL A 205 0.16 14.90 -13.06
CA VAL A 205 1.45 14.48 -13.64
C VAL A 205 2.57 15.15 -12.86
N ARG A 206 3.57 14.36 -12.46
CA ARG A 206 4.78 14.78 -11.78
C ARG A 206 5.98 14.59 -12.70
N ASN A 207 6.60 15.70 -13.09
CA ASN A 207 7.90 15.67 -13.77
C ASN A 207 8.98 15.30 -12.75
N LEU A 208 9.81 14.33 -13.10
CA LEU A 208 10.89 13.84 -12.24
C LEU A 208 12.17 14.61 -12.52
N GLY A 209 12.93 14.95 -11.48
CA GLY A 209 14.16 15.74 -11.59
C GLY A 209 14.35 16.67 -10.39
N THR A 210 15.52 17.29 -10.31
CA THR A 210 15.79 18.34 -9.32
C THR A 210 15.02 19.61 -9.68
N ALA A 211 14.87 20.54 -8.73
CA ALA A 211 14.22 21.83 -9.02
C ALA A 211 14.96 22.60 -10.12
N GLU A 212 16.29 22.56 -10.10
CA GLU A 212 17.15 23.22 -11.10
C GLU A 212 17.00 22.61 -12.50
N ASP A 213 16.94 21.28 -12.61
CA ASP A 213 16.77 20.61 -13.90
C ASP A 213 15.41 20.94 -14.52
N LEU A 214 14.36 20.95 -13.70
CA LEU A 214 13.01 21.30 -14.15
C LEU A 214 12.93 22.77 -14.58
N GLN A 215 13.56 23.68 -13.82
CA GLN A 215 13.62 25.09 -14.17
C GLN A 215 14.39 25.31 -15.49
N ARG A 216 15.53 24.64 -15.68
CA ARG A 216 16.32 24.69 -16.91
C ARG A 216 15.53 24.18 -18.12
N ALA A 217 14.69 23.17 -17.91
CA ALA A 217 13.79 22.62 -18.93
C ALA A 217 12.49 23.44 -19.10
N GLY A 218 12.25 24.50 -18.31
CA GLY A 218 11.01 25.27 -18.35
C GLY A 218 9.76 24.51 -17.87
N LEU A 219 9.96 23.40 -17.15
CA LEU A 219 8.93 22.49 -16.67
C LEU A 219 8.57 22.80 -15.21
N SER A 220 7.28 22.72 -14.90
CA SER A 220 6.82 22.72 -13.50
C SER A 220 6.91 21.31 -12.93
N ARG A 221 7.14 21.18 -11.61
CA ARG A 221 7.20 19.86 -10.96
C ARG A 221 5.90 19.08 -11.08
N TYR A 222 4.76 19.78 -11.06
CA TYR A 222 3.44 19.18 -11.18
C TYR A 222 2.59 19.88 -12.23
N VAL A 223 1.79 19.09 -12.95
CA VAL A 223 0.86 19.57 -13.98
C VAL A 223 -0.46 18.79 -13.88
N TYR A 224 -1.58 19.50 -13.96
CA TYR A 224 -2.91 18.88 -14.06
C TYR A 224 -3.27 18.66 -15.52
N ARG A 225 -3.66 17.43 -15.87
CA ARG A 225 -3.82 17.03 -17.28
C ARG A 225 -5.24 17.17 -17.81
N ILE A 226 -6.25 17.08 -16.94
CA ILE A 226 -7.66 17.20 -17.34
C ILE A 226 -8.17 18.54 -16.83
N GLY A 227 -8.30 19.51 -17.75
CA GLY A 227 -8.74 20.86 -17.42
C GLY A 227 -10.19 20.90 -16.93
N ARG A 228 -10.52 21.94 -16.13
CA ARG A 228 -11.80 22.25 -15.46
C ARG A 228 -12.03 21.65 -14.07
N HIS A 229 -11.22 20.70 -13.62
CA HIS A 229 -11.45 20.02 -12.33
C HIS A 229 -10.64 20.59 -11.16
N GLY A 230 -10.06 21.79 -11.31
CA GLY A 230 -9.27 22.45 -10.25
C GLY A 230 -8.11 21.60 -9.72
N ALA A 231 -7.87 21.68 -8.41
CA ALA A 231 -6.81 20.95 -7.71
C ALA A 231 -7.43 20.22 -6.50
N PRO A 232 -8.18 19.11 -6.75
CA PRO A 232 -8.85 18.38 -5.69
C PRO A 232 -7.82 17.72 -4.78
N ALA A 233 -8.17 17.56 -3.50
CA ALA A 233 -7.42 16.68 -2.62
C ALA A 233 -7.50 15.22 -3.11
N TRP A 234 -6.54 14.39 -2.74
CA TRP A 234 -6.63 12.94 -2.88
C TRP A 234 -7.22 12.35 -1.59
N CYS A 235 -8.16 11.42 -1.68
CA CYS A 235 -8.76 10.70 -0.56
C CYS A 235 -8.32 9.23 -0.54
N SER A 236 -8.16 8.68 0.66
CA SER A 236 -7.86 7.25 0.87
C SER A 236 -8.98 6.32 0.41
N PRO A 237 -8.69 5.05 0.07
CA PRO A 237 -9.72 4.05 -0.19
C PRO A 237 -10.71 3.93 0.98
N GLY A 238 -12.01 3.85 0.68
CA GLY A 238 -13.06 3.73 1.71
C GLY A 238 -13.30 5.00 2.53
N TYR A 239 -12.85 6.16 2.05
CA TYR A 239 -13.02 7.45 2.73
C TYR A 239 -14.46 7.69 3.19
N GLY A 240 -14.62 8.20 4.41
CA GLY A 240 -15.90 8.43 5.09
C GLY A 240 -16.27 7.35 6.10
N GLN A 241 -15.61 6.18 6.05
CA GLN A 241 -15.84 5.06 6.98
C GLN A 241 -15.03 5.21 8.27
N GLY A 242 -13.94 5.96 8.28
CA GLY A 242 -13.07 6.13 9.44
C GLY A 242 -13.73 6.92 10.57
N GLU A 243 -13.37 6.63 11.82
CA GLU A 243 -13.79 7.42 12.98
C GLU A 243 -12.99 8.73 13.12
N ARG A 244 -11.87 8.81 12.40
CA ARG A 244 -10.90 9.92 12.42
C ARG A 244 -10.53 10.27 11.00
N VAL A 245 -10.10 11.51 10.78
CA VAL A 245 -9.58 11.97 9.50
C VAL A 245 -8.19 12.56 9.72
N LEU A 246 -7.23 12.24 8.87
CA LEU A 246 -5.92 12.89 8.80
C LEU A 246 -5.85 13.69 7.51
N ILE A 247 -5.55 14.98 7.60
CA ILE A 247 -5.32 15.86 6.45
C ILE A 247 -3.84 16.19 6.38
N VAL A 248 -3.23 15.90 5.24
CA VAL A 248 -1.78 15.98 5.01
C VAL A 248 -1.49 16.94 3.87
N GLU A 249 -0.48 17.79 4.02
CA GLU A 249 0.05 18.55 2.89
C GLU A 249 0.71 17.64 1.84
N GLY A 250 0.22 17.72 0.59
CA GLY A 250 0.75 16.98 -0.55
C GLY A 250 0.01 15.67 -0.81
N GLU A 251 -0.37 15.40 -2.07
CA GLU A 251 -1.21 14.23 -2.39
C GLU A 251 -0.45 12.91 -2.27
N LEU A 252 0.84 12.88 -2.64
CA LEU A 252 1.66 11.68 -2.45
C LEU A 252 1.98 11.43 -0.97
N ASN A 253 2.09 12.50 -0.16
CA ASN A 253 2.24 12.38 1.30
C ASN A 253 0.94 11.88 1.94
N GLY A 254 -0.22 12.38 1.48
CA GLY A 254 -1.52 11.81 1.84
C GLY A 254 -1.66 10.34 1.45
N ALA A 255 -1.22 9.96 0.25
CA ALA A 255 -1.20 8.56 -0.18
C ALA A 255 -0.29 7.67 0.71
N ALA A 256 0.91 8.18 1.05
CA ALA A 256 1.82 7.48 1.96
C ALA A 256 1.24 7.32 3.36
N ALA A 257 0.60 8.37 3.90
CA ALA A 257 -0.12 8.30 5.17
C ALA A 257 -1.33 7.35 5.10
N GLY A 258 -2.08 7.35 3.99
CA GLY A 258 -3.19 6.44 3.74
C GLY A 258 -2.77 4.98 3.76
N LEU A 259 -1.65 4.65 3.10
CA LEU A 259 -1.06 3.32 3.19
C LEU A 259 -0.60 2.97 4.61
N ALA A 260 0.00 3.91 5.33
CA ALA A 260 0.46 3.68 6.71
C ALA A 260 -0.71 3.41 7.68
N LEU A 261 -1.87 4.00 7.41
CA LEU A 261 -3.06 3.97 8.27
C LEU A 261 -4.16 3.03 7.77
N GLU A 262 -3.92 2.29 6.69
CA GLU A 262 -4.88 1.38 6.09
C GLU A 262 -5.43 0.38 7.13
N GLY A 263 -6.77 0.32 7.25
CA GLY A 263 -7.46 -0.54 8.21
C GLY A 263 -7.39 -0.09 9.68
N ARG A 264 -6.88 1.11 9.98
CA ARG A 264 -6.80 1.66 11.36
C ARG A 264 -7.93 2.62 11.72
N GLY A 265 -9.03 2.59 10.96
CA GLY A 265 -10.20 3.45 11.20
C GLY A 265 -9.91 4.95 11.07
N THR A 266 -8.91 5.32 10.27
CA THR A 266 -8.54 6.71 9.99
C THR A 266 -8.56 6.95 8.49
N ASP A 267 -9.43 7.86 8.05
CA ASP A 267 -9.47 8.32 6.67
C ASP A 267 -8.37 9.35 6.42
N VAL A 268 -7.87 9.44 5.19
CA VAL A 268 -6.78 10.37 4.85
C VAL A 268 -7.15 11.23 3.65
N GLN A 269 -6.87 12.54 3.76
CA GLN A 269 -6.85 13.46 2.64
C GLN A 269 -5.44 14.02 2.41
N GLY A 270 -4.94 13.98 1.17
CA GLY A 270 -3.71 14.64 0.74
C GLY A 270 -4.04 15.90 -0.06
N LEU A 271 -3.62 17.06 0.42
CA LEU A 271 -3.92 18.36 -0.20
C LEU A 271 -3.03 18.62 -1.43
N ALA A 272 -3.56 19.43 -2.35
CA ALA A 272 -2.80 19.98 -3.48
C ALA A 272 -1.80 21.09 -3.07
N GLY A 273 -0.90 20.77 -2.14
CA GLY A 273 0.04 21.69 -1.48
C GLY A 273 -0.61 22.56 -0.40
N ALA A 274 0.17 23.44 0.22
CA ALA A 274 -0.25 24.34 1.30
C ALA A 274 -1.50 25.21 1.00
N GLY A 275 -1.78 25.49 -0.28
CA GLY A 275 -2.96 26.25 -0.71
C GLY A 275 -4.21 25.40 -0.97
N GLY A 276 -4.11 24.07 -0.92
CA GLY A 276 -5.19 23.15 -1.27
C GLY A 276 -6.38 23.21 -0.30
N VAL A 277 -7.58 22.95 -0.82
CA VAL A 277 -8.82 22.89 -0.02
C VAL A 277 -9.18 21.41 0.19
N PRO A 278 -9.35 20.94 1.44
CA PRO A 278 -9.85 19.59 1.69
C PRO A 278 -11.32 19.48 1.31
N PHE A 279 -11.74 18.26 0.98
CA PHE A 279 -13.16 17.91 0.94
C PHE A 279 -13.79 18.08 2.33
N LEU A 280 -15.02 18.59 2.36
CA LEU A 280 -15.76 18.82 3.60
C LEU A 280 -16.53 17.58 4.05
N GLU A 281 -16.82 16.71 3.09
CA GLU A 281 -17.43 15.40 3.27
C GLU A 281 -16.58 14.56 4.24
N GLY A 282 -17.25 13.88 5.17
CA GLY A 282 -16.59 13.03 6.16
C GLY A 282 -15.94 13.75 7.35
N LEU A 283 -15.92 15.09 7.41
CA LEU A 283 -15.32 15.82 8.55
C LEU A 283 -16.26 15.94 9.76
N LYS A 284 -17.56 16.09 9.53
CA LYS A 284 -18.54 16.38 10.57
C LYS A 284 -18.58 15.29 11.65
N GLY A 285 -18.41 15.67 12.91
CA GLY A 285 -18.45 14.79 14.08
C GLY A 285 -17.21 13.92 14.28
N LYS A 286 -16.20 14.00 13.42
CA LYS A 286 -14.96 13.20 13.51
C LYS A 286 -13.85 13.96 14.26
N VAL A 287 -12.84 13.22 14.72
CA VAL A 287 -11.57 13.81 15.17
C VAL A 287 -10.68 13.99 13.96
N VAL A 288 -10.22 15.22 13.72
CA VAL A 288 -9.39 15.57 12.57
C VAL A 288 -7.97 15.87 13.01
N TYR A 289 -7.01 15.18 12.43
CA TYR A 289 -5.57 15.42 12.60
C TYR A 289 -5.05 16.19 11.40
N LEU A 290 -4.17 17.16 11.63
CA LEU A 290 -3.57 17.98 10.58
C LEU A 290 -2.06 17.82 10.58
N TYR A 291 -1.49 17.64 9.40
CA TYR A 291 -0.05 17.52 9.19
C TYR A 291 0.38 18.35 7.98
N ALA A 292 1.44 19.12 8.14
CA ALA A 292 2.07 19.89 7.08
C ALA A 292 3.58 19.98 7.34
N ASP A 293 4.33 20.44 6.34
CA ASP A 293 5.77 20.63 6.47
C ASP A 293 6.08 21.71 7.51
N PRO A 294 7.20 21.61 8.26
CA PRO A 294 7.54 22.55 9.32
C PRO A 294 8.13 23.87 8.77
N ASP A 295 7.48 24.46 7.79
CA ASP A 295 7.82 25.75 7.20
C ASP A 295 6.66 26.76 7.33
N ALA A 296 6.89 28.01 6.88
CA ALA A 296 5.88 29.06 6.98
C ALA A 296 4.62 28.77 6.16
N ALA A 297 4.74 28.08 5.02
CA ALA A 297 3.62 27.73 4.17
C ALA A 297 2.78 26.61 4.80
N GLY A 298 3.43 25.60 5.38
CA GLY A 298 2.80 24.54 6.14
C GLY A 298 2.12 25.07 7.41
N ALA A 299 2.75 25.99 8.15
CA ALA A 299 2.12 26.63 9.30
C ALA A 299 0.84 27.41 8.91
N ALA A 300 0.88 28.16 7.80
CA ALA A 300 -0.30 28.85 7.27
C ALA A 300 -1.38 27.86 6.77
N CYS A 301 -0.97 26.74 6.18
CA CYS A 301 -1.87 25.65 5.77
C CYS A 301 -2.60 25.08 6.99
N LEU A 302 -1.89 24.72 8.05
CA LEU A 302 -2.45 24.15 9.28
C LEU A 302 -3.47 25.09 9.94
N ASP A 303 -3.17 26.38 10.03
CA ASP A 303 -4.09 27.37 10.59
C ASP A 303 -5.36 27.52 9.74
N ARG A 304 -5.22 27.66 8.41
CA ARG A 304 -6.35 27.78 7.49
C ARG A 304 -7.24 26.53 7.50
N VAL A 305 -6.63 25.36 7.36
CA VAL A 305 -7.33 24.07 7.34
C VAL A 305 -7.92 23.75 8.71
N GLY A 306 -7.27 24.15 9.80
CA GLY A 306 -7.80 24.04 11.16
C GLY A 306 -9.09 24.81 11.35
N ARG A 307 -9.11 26.10 10.95
CA ARG A 307 -10.33 26.92 11.00
C ARG A 307 -11.45 26.35 10.12
N LEU A 308 -11.09 25.88 8.92
CA LEU A 308 -12.06 25.27 8.00
C LEU A 308 -12.67 23.98 8.55
N THR A 309 -11.86 23.07 9.09
CA THR A 309 -12.30 21.77 9.62
C THR A 309 -13.16 21.93 10.86
N GLN A 310 -12.82 22.88 11.74
CA GLN A 310 -13.68 23.27 12.88
C GLN A 310 -15.03 23.78 12.38
N ALA A 311 -15.03 24.70 11.42
CA ALA A 311 -16.26 25.25 10.85
C ALA A 311 -17.11 24.15 10.18
N ALA A 312 -16.48 23.17 9.52
CA ALA A 312 -17.15 22.01 8.91
C ALA A 312 -17.81 21.05 9.94
N GLY A 313 -17.63 21.30 11.23
CA GLY A 313 -18.26 20.56 12.32
C GLY A 313 -17.47 19.36 12.79
N ALA A 314 -16.14 19.34 12.60
CA ALA A 314 -15.28 18.37 13.26
C ALA A 314 -15.49 18.41 14.78
N ARG A 315 -15.52 17.24 15.43
CA ARG A 315 -15.65 17.14 16.89
C ARG A 315 -14.43 17.70 17.59
N GLU A 316 -13.26 17.48 17.00
CA GLU A 316 -11.98 17.90 17.55
C GLU A 316 -10.97 18.06 16.40
N VAL A 317 -10.08 19.05 16.49
CA VAL A 317 -9.01 19.28 15.51
C VAL A 317 -7.66 19.32 16.23
N ARG A 318 -6.72 18.48 15.79
CA ARG A 318 -5.39 18.32 16.39
C ARG A 318 -4.31 18.54 15.35
N VAL A 319 -3.40 19.47 15.62
CA VAL A 319 -2.20 19.66 14.79
C VAL A 319 -1.12 18.71 15.26
N MET A 320 -0.56 17.94 14.34
CA MET A 320 0.56 17.04 14.61
C MET A 320 1.88 17.79 14.40
N THR A 321 2.80 17.66 15.34
CA THR A 321 4.17 18.16 15.18
C THR A 321 4.97 17.19 14.31
N GLY A 322 5.49 17.66 13.18
CA GLY A 322 6.30 16.84 12.28
C GLY A 322 7.61 16.38 12.93
N ALA A 323 8.05 15.16 12.60
CA ALA A 323 9.31 14.58 13.07
C ALA A 323 10.53 15.08 12.26
N GLY A 324 10.42 16.23 11.59
CA GLY A 324 11.46 16.81 10.72
C GLY A 324 11.57 16.19 9.31
N ALA A 325 10.64 15.32 8.90
CA ALA A 325 10.59 14.68 7.57
C ALA A 325 9.13 14.44 7.15
N ASP A 326 8.83 14.41 5.84
CA ASP A 326 7.46 14.21 5.34
C ASP A 326 7.02 12.73 5.35
N PHE A 327 5.74 12.45 5.09
CA PHE A 327 5.23 11.06 5.09
C PHE A 327 5.87 10.16 4.02
N CYS A 328 6.27 10.71 2.87
CA CYS A 328 6.98 9.94 1.84
C CYS A 328 8.41 9.59 2.25
N ASP A 329 9.04 10.41 3.09
CA ASP A 329 10.36 10.16 3.66
C ASP A 329 10.29 9.22 4.88
N LEU A 330 9.20 9.33 5.64
CA LEU A 330 8.94 8.51 6.82
C LEU A 330 8.43 7.12 6.48
N LEU A 331 7.52 6.94 5.51
CA LEU A 331 6.94 5.63 5.20
C LEU A 331 7.99 4.54 4.88
N PRO A 332 9.06 4.82 4.10
CA PRO A 332 10.15 3.86 3.85
C PRO A 332 10.97 3.54 5.11
N THR A 333 11.12 4.50 6.03
CA THR A 333 11.96 4.38 7.23
C THR A 333 11.21 3.82 8.44
N LEU A 334 9.91 4.08 8.54
CA LEU A 334 9.00 3.56 9.57
C LEU A 334 8.63 2.09 9.31
N GLY A 335 8.70 1.63 8.06
CA GLY A 335 8.33 0.28 7.66
C GLY A 335 6.83 0.07 7.76
N ARG A 336 6.21 -0.47 6.69
CA ARG A 336 4.78 -0.80 6.63
C ARG A 336 4.35 -1.51 7.93
N ALA A 337 3.20 -1.10 8.50
CA ALA A 337 2.57 -1.76 9.65
C ALA A 337 2.78 -3.28 9.58
N ARG A 338 3.54 -3.82 10.53
CA ARG A 338 4.19 -5.11 10.36
C ARG A 338 3.23 -6.23 10.72
N TYR A 339 3.06 -7.20 9.82
CA TYR A 339 1.99 -8.20 9.85
C TYR A 339 2.39 -9.48 10.59
N VAL A 340 1.40 -10.35 10.85
CA VAL A 340 1.64 -11.72 11.31
C VAL A 340 1.97 -12.61 10.11
N THR A 341 3.16 -13.20 10.14
CA THR A 341 3.69 -14.15 9.15
C THR A 341 3.86 -15.52 9.79
N PHE A 342 3.41 -16.56 9.12
CA PHE A 342 3.62 -17.94 9.57
C PHE A 342 4.77 -18.62 8.84
N LEU A 343 5.60 -19.34 9.59
CA LEU A 343 6.60 -20.26 9.09
C LEU A 343 6.32 -21.69 9.60
N GLY A 344 5.76 -22.52 8.75
CA GLY A 344 5.45 -23.92 9.03
C GLY A 344 6.56 -24.87 8.58
N ALA A 345 6.95 -25.82 9.41
CA ALA A 345 7.84 -26.93 9.02
C ALA A 345 7.65 -28.11 9.95
N ARG A 346 8.07 -29.32 9.57
CA ARG A 346 8.15 -30.43 10.53
C ARG A 346 9.21 -30.18 11.61
N GLU A 347 9.15 -30.98 12.67
CA GLU A 347 10.18 -31.05 13.71
C GLU A 347 11.56 -31.28 13.06
N GLY A 348 12.57 -30.55 13.53
CA GLY A 348 13.96 -30.70 13.07
C GLY A 348 14.27 -30.16 11.67
N MET A 349 13.32 -29.52 10.97
CA MET A 349 13.54 -29.04 9.60
C MET A 349 14.30 -27.71 9.47
N GLY A 350 14.70 -27.08 10.58
CA GLY A 350 15.53 -25.87 10.56
C GLY A 350 14.78 -24.54 10.75
N LYS A 351 13.53 -24.55 11.25
CA LYS A 351 12.77 -23.33 11.58
C LYS A 351 13.57 -22.40 12.48
N THR A 352 13.99 -22.91 13.64
CA THR A 352 14.77 -22.19 14.65
C THR A 352 16.04 -21.61 14.02
N THR A 353 16.80 -22.41 13.27
CA THR A 353 18.00 -21.97 12.54
C THR A 353 17.75 -20.72 11.68
N LEU A 354 16.65 -20.72 10.90
CA LEU A 354 16.29 -19.63 10.00
C LEU A 354 15.82 -18.38 10.76
N VAL A 355 14.94 -18.54 11.74
CA VAL A 355 14.39 -17.39 12.47
C VAL A 355 15.45 -16.75 13.39
N THR A 356 16.37 -17.53 13.97
CA THR A 356 17.50 -16.99 14.72
C THR A 356 18.53 -16.33 13.81
N ALA A 357 18.69 -16.80 12.56
CA ALA A 357 19.55 -16.12 11.59
C ALA A 357 19.02 -14.73 11.29
N LEU A 358 17.72 -14.61 10.99
CA LEU A 358 17.08 -13.31 10.78
C LEU A 358 17.22 -12.41 12.02
N ALA A 359 16.92 -12.95 13.21
CA ALA A 359 17.07 -12.21 14.45
C ALA A 359 18.49 -11.69 14.67
N TRP A 360 19.51 -12.54 14.45
CA TRP A 360 20.91 -12.15 14.58
C TRP A 360 21.28 -11.06 13.58
N GLN A 361 20.86 -11.18 12.32
CA GLN A 361 21.12 -10.17 11.29
C GLN A 361 20.52 -8.81 11.63
N MET A 362 19.40 -8.75 12.37
CA MET A 362 18.79 -7.50 12.87
C MET A 362 19.57 -6.84 14.00
N THR A 363 20.51 -7.54 14.64
CA THR A 363 21.37 -6.95 15.67
C THR A 363 22.67 -6.37 15.14
N ARG A 364 22.99 -6.66 13.88
CA ARG A 364 24.18 -6.14 13.24
C ARG A 364 24.01 -4.64 12.96
N PRO A 365 25.11 -3.86 12.86
CA PRO A 365 25.07 -2.44 12.59
C PRO A 365 24.21 -2.10 11.36
N ASP A 366 23.57 -0.93 11.40
CA ASP A 366 22.69 -0.46 10.32
C ASP A 366 23.37 -0.57 8.95
N GLY A 367 22.64 -1.14 7.99
CA GLY A 367 23.12 -1.37 6.62
C GLY A 367 24.01 -2.62 6.43
N ARG A 368 24.41 -3.33 7.50
CA ARG A 368 25.21 -4.56 7.40
C ARG A 368 24.38 -5.84 7.45
N GLY A 369 23.27 -5.84 8.19
CA GLY A 369 22.38 -6.98 8.32
C GLY A 369 21.81 -7.44 6.98
N ARG A 370 21.98 -8.73 6.64
CA ARG A 370 21.41 -9.35 5.44
C ARG A 370 20.85 -10.72 5.73
N PHE A 371 19.63 -10.98 5.28
CA PHE A 371 18.99 -12.28 5.37
C PHE A 371 18.65 -12.76 3.96
N LEU A 372 19.19 -13.92 3.56
CA LEU A 372 19.00 -14.52 2.23
C LEU A 372 19.32 -13.52 1.10
N GLY A 373 20.42 -12.79 1.24
CA GLY A 373 20.89 -11.76 0.31
C GLY A 373 20.17 -10.41 0.41
N GLN A 374 19.04 -10.32 1.10
CA GLN A 374 18.27 -9.09 1.24
C GLN A 374 18.69 -8.29 2.48
N PRO A 375 18.78 -6.94 2.39
CA PRO A 375 19.10 -6.10 3.55
C PRO A 375 17.98 -6.18 4.60
N VAL A 376 18.36 -6.19 5.87
CA VAL A 376 17.44 -6.21 7.00
C VAL A 376 17.68 -4.97 7.87
N ALA A 377 16.59 -4.32 8.30
CA ALA A 377 16.67 -3.18 9.19
C ALA A 377 17.13 -3.62 10.58
N ALA A 378 18.09 -2.90 11.18
CA ALA A 378 18.50 -3.21 12.53
C ALA A 378 17.42 -2.82 13.54
N GLY A 379 17.38 -3.54 14.66
CA GLY A 379 16.58 -3.17 15.82
C GLY A 379 16.30 -4.34 16.75
N PRO A 380 15.75 -4.05 17.95
CA PRO A 380 15.59 -5.05 18.99
C PRO A 380 14.61 -6.17 18.60
N VAL A 381 14.94 -7.39 18.98
CA VAL A 381 14.15 -8.59 18.70
C VAL A 381 13.69 -9.21 20.02
N LEU A 382 12.39 -9.51 20.12
CA LEU A 382 11.86 -10.36 21.17
C LEU A 382 11.62 -11.76 20.60
N TYR A 383 12.10 -12.79 21.31
CA TYR A 383 11.96 -14.17 20.90
C TYR A 383 11.25 -14.95 22.00
N LEU A 384 10.04 -15.44 21.74
CA LEU A 384 9.28 -16.28 22.65
C LEU A 384 9.59 -17.75 22.35
N ASN A 385 10.43 -18.37 23.16
CA ASN A 385 10.71 -19.80 23.11
C ASN A 385 9.69 -20.56 23.97
N THR A 386 8.71 -21.17 23.30
CA THR A 386 7.61 -21.93 23.89
C THR A 386 7.54 -23.37 23.37
N ASP A 387 8.15 -23.66 22.22
CA ASP A 387 8.14 -25.00 21.58
C ASP A 387 9.16 -25.95 22.20
N ALA A 388 10.36 -25.45 22.48
CA ALA A 388 11.48 -26.20 23.06
C ALA A 388 11.97 -25.50 24.34
N ALA A 389 11.04 -25.12 25.20
CA ALA A 389 11.35 -24.53 26.50
C ALA A 389 11.98 -25.58 27.41
N ASP A 390 13.21 -25.35 27.82
CA ASP A 390 13.98 -26.20 28.75
C ASP A 390 14.44 -25.43 30.00
N GLY A 391 14.01 -24.18 30.14
CA GLY A 391 14.34 -23.26 31.23
C GLY A 391 15.64 -22.48 31.00
N GLU A 392 16.40 -22.84 29.98
CA GLU A 392 17.69 -22.22 29.62
C GLU A 392 17.75 -21.74 28.16
N SER A 393 16.71 -22.03 27.36
CA SER A 393 16.61 -21.78 25.94
C SER A 393 17.81 -22.30 25.13
N ARG A 394 18.37 -23.46 25.53
CA ARG A 394 19.63 -23.98 24.95
C ARG A 394 19.59 -24.11 23.43
N PRO A 395 18.51 -24.60 22.77
CA PRO A 395 18.47 -24.74 21.32
C PRO A 395 18.52 -23.39 20.59
N VAL A 396 17.82 -22.37 21.09
CA VAL A 396 17.81 -21.02 20.49
C VAL A 396 19.18 -20.36 20.68
N ARG A 397 19.74 -20.44 21.89
CA ARG A 397 21.06 -19.88 22.21
C ARG A 397 22.17 -20.53 21.41
N TYR A 398 22.11 -21.85 21.21
CA TYR A 398 23.05 -22.57 20.36
C TYR A 398 23.09 -21.98 18.95
N TRP A 399 21.94 -21.77 18.31
CA TRP A 399 21.91 -21.22 16.96
C TRP A 399 22.32 -19.76 16.89
N LEU A 400 21.93 -18.93 17.87
CA LEU A 400 22.42 -17.55 17.95
C LEU A 400 23.95 -17.49 18.07
N GLU A 401 24.54 -18.42 18.82
CA GLU A 401 25.99 -18.54 18.94
C GLU A 401 26.63 -18.94 17.60
N GLN A 402 26.06 -19.88 16.85
CA GLN A 402 26.57 -20.23 15.52
C GLN A 402 26.52 -19.03 14.56
N HIS A 403 25.43 -18.24 14.59
CA HIS A 403 25.32 -17.02 13.79
C HIS A 403 26.31 -15.95 14.24
N ARG A 404 26.60 -15.85 15.55
CA ARG A 404 27.62 -14.95 16.11
C ARG A 404 29.01 -15.28 15.59
N GLN A 405 29.38 -16.55 15.54
CA GLN A 405 30.70 -16.94 15.03
C GLN A 405 30.87 -16.55 13.56
N THR A 406 29.82 -16.71 12.75
CA THR A 406 29.82 -16.30 11.35
C THR A 406 29.77 -14.78 11.16
N PHE A 407 29.04 -14.08 12.02
CA PHE A 407 28.82 -12.64 11.94
C PHE A 407 29.11 -11.99 13.30
N PRO A 408 30.40 -11.82 13.66
CA PRO A 408 30.81 -11.37 15.00
C PRO A 408 30.52 -9.89 15.27
N ASP A 409 30.07 -9.15 14.26
CA ASP A 409 29.64 -7.75 14.39
C ASP A 409 28.19 -7.60 14.89
N GLY A 410 27.45 -8.69 15.11
CA GLY A 410 26.14 -8.68 15.76
C GLY A 410 26.23 -8.47 17.28
N ASP A 411 25.12 -8.05 17.88
CA ASP A 411 25.02 -7.80 19.33
C ASP A 411 23.91 -8.64 19.96
N MET A 412 24.31 -9.58 20.82
CA MET A 412 23.38 -10.44 21.56
C MET A 412 22.41 -9.63 22.45
N SER A 413 22.80 -8.45 22.92
CA SER A 413 21.92 -7.59 23.74
C SER A 413 20.69 -7.11 22.97
N GLY A 414 20.77 -7.10 21.64
CA GLY A 414 19.66 -6.80 20.73
C GLY A 414 18.59 -7.88 20.67
N ILE A 415 18.80 -9.07 21.25
CA ILE A 415 17.83 -10.17 21.28
C ILE A 415 17.46 -10.49 22.72
N THR A 416 16.18 -10.35 23.05
CA THR A 416 15.63 -10.81 24.32
C THR A 416 14.88 -12.12 24.10
N VAL A 417 15.42 -13.22 24.61
CA VAL A 417 14.75 -14.52 24.59
C VAL A 417 13.93 -14.67 25.87
N LEU A 418 12.62 -14.79 25.71
CA LEU A 418 11.65 -15.10 26.76
C LEU A 418 11.25 -16.55 26.63
N GLU A 419 11.17 -17.26 27.75
CA GLU A 419 10.93 -18.69 27.75
C GLU A 419 9.63 -19.02 28.49
N SER A 420 8.87 -19.96 27.93
CA SER A 420 7.62 -20.41 28.55
C SER A 420 7.89 -21.26 29.78
N THR A 421 7.07 -21.06 30.82
CA THR A 421 6.99 -21.96 31.99
C THR A 421 6.08 -23.17 31.74
N GLY A 422 5.56 -23.33 30.52
CA GLY A 422 4.67 -24.42 30.09
C GLY A 422 3.17 -24.11 30.22
N ALA A 423 2.79 -22.98 30.82
CA ALA A 423 1.39 -22.57 30.99
C ALA A 423 0.77 -21.89 29.76
N GLY A 424 1.60 -21.49 28.77
CA GLY A 424 1.17 -20.65 27.65
C GLY A 424 0.95 -19.19 28.02
N LEU A 425 0.62 -18.35 27.04
CA LEU A 425 0.34 -16.93 27.27
C LEU A 425 -1.13 -16.69 27.58
N THR A 426 -1.38 -16.06 28.73
CA THR A 426 -2.68 -15.49 29.07
C THR A 426 -2.88 -14.10 28.41
N PRO A 427 -4.10 -13.56 28.38
CA PRO A 427 -4.33 -12.19 27.91
C PRO A 427 -3.53 -11.13 28.68
N ASP A 428 -3.32 -11.34 29.98
CA ASP A 428 -2.54 -10.41 30.82
C ASP A 428 -1.06 -10.48 30.46
N ASP A 429 -0.51 -11.69 30.27
CA ASP A 429 0.88 -11.88 29.82
C ASP A 429 1.11 -11.23 28.44
N LEU A 430 0.12 -11.30 27.55
CA LEU A 430 0.19 -10.64 26.25
C LEU A 430 0.20 -9.10 26.40
N GLY A 431 -0.52 -8.56 27.39
CA GLY A 431 -0.48 -7.14 27.75
C GLY A 431 0.87 -6.70 28.29
N GLU A 432 1.50 -7.52 29.13
CA GLU A 432 2.86 -7.27 29.62
C GLU A 432 3.90 -7.34 28.50
N LEU A 433 3.80 -8.36 27.64
CA LEU A 433 4.64 -8.49 26.45
C LEU A 433 4.48 -7.29 25.52
N LEU A 434 3.25 -6.78 25.36
CA LEU A 434 2.96 -5.60 24.54
C LEU A 434 3.67 -4.37 25.11
N ASN A 435 3.59 -4.17 26.42
CA ASN A 435 4.29 -3.08 27.08
C ASN A 435 5.82 -3.22 26.93
N MET A 436 6.37 -4.41 27.13
CA MET A 436 7.80 -4.69 26.95
C MET A 436 8.26 -4.39 25.52
N ALA A 437 7.50 -4.84 24.53
CA ALA A 437 7.79 -4.59 23.12
C ALA A 437 7.79 -3.10 22.78
N ARG A 438 6.85 -2.33 23.33
CA ARG A 438 6.81 -0.86 23.15
C ARG A 438 7.98 -0.17 23.82
N VAL A 439 8.25 -0.46 25.09
CA VAL A 439 9.33 0.16 25.86
C VAL A 439 10.68 -0.11 25.22
N ARG A 440 10.91 -1.34 24.73
CA ARG A 440 12.15 -1.71 24.04
C ARG A 440 12.20 -1.25 22.58
N GLY A 441 11.11 -0.73 22.01
CA GLY A 441 11.03 -0.43 20.59
C GLY A 441 11.27 -1.65 19.70
N ALA A 442 10.76 -2.81 20.11
CA ALA A 442 10.97 -4.08 19.44
C ALA A 442 10.55 -3.98 17.96
N ARG A 443 11.43 -4.42 17.07
CA ARG A 443 11.20 -4.40 15.63
C ARG A 443 10.73 -5.74 15.08
N LEU A 444 11.09 -6.83 15.74
CA LEU A 444 10.64 -8.17 15.42
C LEU A 444 10.26 -8.89 16.71
N VAL A 445 9.13 -9.58 16.67
CA VAL A 445 8.69 -10.52 17.70
C VAL A 445 8.53 -11.88 17.04
N ILE A 446 9.21 -12.88 17.59
CA ILE A 446 9.19 -14.26 17.12
C ILE A 446 8.42 -15.09 18.15
N VAL A 447 7.43 -15.84 17.70
CA VAL A 447 6.61 -16.73 18.51
C VAL A 447 6.92 -18.16 18.08
N ASP A 448 7.78 -18.85 18.82
CA ASP A 448 8.22 -20.22 18.51
C ASP A 448 7.71 -21.18 19.60
N SER A 449 6.55 -21.82 19.49
CA SER A 449 5.63 -21.96 18.35
C SER A 449 4.22 -21.52 18.75
N PHE A 450 3.32 -21.37 17.77
CA PHE A 450 1.92 -21.02 18.04
C PHE A 450 1.26 -21.96 19.04
N MET A 451 1.43 -23.28 18.86
CA MET A 451 0.82 -24.28 19.73
C MET A 451 1.50 -24.36 21.10
N GLY A 452 2.82 -24.13 21.18
CA GLY A 452 3.52 -24.00 22.45
C GLY A 452 3.11 -22.75 23.24
N THR A 453 2.78 -21.67 22.53
CA THR A 453 2.34 -20.40 23.12
C THR A 453 0.90 -20.48 23.61
N PHE A 454 0.05 -21.24 22.93
CA PHE A 454 -1.37 -21.39 23.28
C PHE A 454 -1.75 -22.88 23.44
N PRO A 455 -1.22 -23.58 24.47
CA PRO A 455 -1.29 -25.04 24.58
C PRO A 455 -2.69 -25.56 24.90
N GLN A 456 -3.60 -24.74 25.42
CA GLN A 456 -4.98 -25.14 25.74
C GLN A 456 -5.92 -25.17 24.53
N LEU A 457 -5.43 -24.76 23.35
CA LEU A 457 -6.25 -24.66 22.15
C LEU A 457 -6.21 -25.95 21.33
N ASP A 458 -7.35 -26.33 20.77
CA ASP A 458 -7.41 -27.28 19.68
C ASP A 458 -7.14 -26.54 18.36
N GLY A 459 -5.94 -26.75 17.80
CA GLY A 459 -5.53 -26.12 16.55
C GLY A 459 -6.43 -26.44 15.36
N ASN A 460 -7.24 -27.51 15.42
CA ASN A 460 -8.17 -27.87 14.34
C ASN A 460 -9.52 -27.16 14.43
N LYS A 461 -9.81 -26.48 15.55
CA LYS A 461 -11.04 -25.71 15.77
C LYS A 461 -10.82 -24.25 15.42
N LEU A 462 -11.48 -23.80 14.36
CA LEU A 462 -11.32 -22.46 13.81
C LEU A 462 -11.57 -21.39 14.89
N GLU A 463 -12.66 -21.50 15.63
CA GLU A 463 -13.07 -20.54 16.66
C GLU A 463 -12.03 -20.37 17.78
N GLN A 464 -11.30 -21.44 18.12
CA GLN A 464 -10.28 -21.41 19.16
C GLN A 464 -8.98 -20.75 18.66
N VAL A 465 -8.66 -20.93 17.38
CA VAL A 465 -7.48 -20.33 16.74
C VAL A 465 -7.66 -18.84 16.44
N MET A 466 -8.88 -18.40 16.11
CA MET A 466 -9.13 -17.02 15.68
C MET A 466 -8.79 -15.99 16.76
N ARG A 467 -9.16 -16.23 18.01
CA ARG A 467 -8.98 -15.23 19.09
C ARG A 467 -7.50 -14.90 19.36
N PRO A 468 -6.58 -15.88 19.53
CA PRO A 468 -5.15 -15.59 19.61
C PRO A 468 -4.60 -14.93 18.35
N MET A 469 -5.08 -15.34 17.17
CA MET A 469 -4.66 -14.72 15.91
C MET A 469 -5.05 -13.25 15.81
N MET A 470 -6.25 -12.88 16.27
CA MET A 470 -6.66 -11.47 16.38
C MET A 470 -5.77 -10.73 17.38
N ALA A 471 -5.51 -11.33 18.55
CA ALA A 471 -4.67 -10.71 19.57
C ALA A 471 -3.24 -10.46 19.08
N LEU A 472 -2.63 -11.40 18.35
CA LEU A 472 -1.30 -11.22 17.74
C LEU A 472 -1.31 -10.17 16.63
N ARG A 473 -2.39 -10.07 15.85
CA ARG A 473 -2.55 -9.01 14.84
C ARG A 473 -2.67 -7.64 15.48
N ASP A 474 -3.47 -7.53 16.53
CA ASP A 474 -3.63 -6.30 17.30
C ASP A 474 -2.32 -5.90 17.95
N PHE A 475 -1.59 -6.86 18.52
CA PHE A 475 -0.24 -6.67 19.04
C PHE A 475 0.71 -6.09 17.98
N ALA A 476 0.74 -6.68 16.79
CA ALA A 476 1.61 -6.23 15.70
C ALA A 476 1.23 -4.80 15.24
N ALA A 477 -0.06 -4.50 15.14
CA ALA A 477 -0.57 -3.18 14.79
C ALA A 477 -0.22 -2.11 15.84
N GLN A 478 -0.26 -2.51 17.12
CA GLN A 478 -0.04 -1.66 18.29
C GLN A 478 1.42 -1.39 18.64
N THR A 479 2.32 -2.31 18.30
CA THR A 479 3.78 -2.17 18.47
C THR A 479 4.46 -1.62 17.23
N GLY A 480 3.88 -1.89 16.05
CA GLY A 480 4.57 -1.71 14.78
C GLY A 480 5.69 -2.73 14.56
N ALA A 481 5.79 -3.80 15.36
CA ALA A 481 6.77 -4.87 15.24
C ALA A 481 6.29 -5.97 14.27
N ALA A 482 7.22 -6.56 13.51
CA ALA A 482 6.90 -7.73 12.70
C ALA A 482 6.66 -8.92 13.63
N VAL A 483 5.63 -9.72 13.36
CA VAL A 483 5.34 -10.90 14.18
C VAL A 483 5.51 -12.13 13.31
N ILE A 484 6.55 -12.92 13.59
CA ILE A 484 6.77 -14.21 12.94
C ILE A 484 6.33 -15.30 13.90
N VAL A 485 5.41 -16.13 13.46
CA VAL A 485 4.88 -17.26 14.23
C VAL A 485 5.35 -18.54 13.56
N THR A 486 6.06 -19.39 14.29
CA THR A 486 6.38 -20.72 13.80
C THR A 486 5.32 -21.71 14.24
N ASP A 487 5.15 -22.79 13.48
CA ASP A 487 4.36 -23.94 13.93
C ASP A 487 4.78 -25.20 13.18
N HIS A 488 4.33 -26.35 13.67
CA HIS A 488 4.63 -27.63 13.06
C HIS A 488 3.69 -27.95 11.89
N LEU A 489 4.22 -28.65 10.89
CA LEU A 489 3.40 -29.31 9.87
C LEU A 489 2.87 -30.64 10.43
N PRO A 490 1.63 -31.05 10.10
CA PRO A 490 1.11 -32.33 10.51
C PRO A 490 1.94 -33.50 9.94
N LYS A 491 1.98 -34.63 10.66
CA LYS A 491 2.68 -35.84 10.19
C LYS A 491 2.13 -36.30 8.84
N ARG A 492 3.02 -36.52 7.88
CA ARG A 492 2.71 -37.04 6.54
C ARG A 492 2.03 -38.42 6.65
N SER A 493 0.93 -38.62 5.92
CA SER A 493 0.40 -39.96 5.66
C SER A 493 1.12 -40.59 4.45
N ALA A 494 1.17 -41.92 4.36
CA ALA A 494 2.02 -42.67 3.40
C ALA A 494 1.75 -42.40 1.89
N ALA A 495 0.79 -41.54 1.55
CA ALA A 495 0.39 -41.18 0.19
C ALA A 495 0.45 -39.67 -0.13
N GLU A 496 0.72 -38.77 0.82
CA GLU A 496 0.72 -37.30 0.61
C GLU A 496 2.13 -36.75 0.43
N GLN A 497 2.35 -35.60 -0.21
CA GLN A 497 3.64 -34.89 -0.16
C GLN A 497 3.76 -34.06 1.12
N GLU A 498 4.99 -33.71 1.50
CA GLU A 498 5.24 -32.97 2.74
C GLU A 498 4.82 -31.50 2.57
N GLY A 499 3.94 -31.00 3.46
CA GLY A 499 3.39 -29.65 3.37
C GLY A 499 2.02 -29.55 2.68
N ASP A 500 1.52 -30.62 2.05
CA ASP A 500 0.21 -30.63 1.34
C ASP A 500 -0.97 -30.26 2.25
N ARG A 501 -0.88 -30.60 3.53
CA ARG A 501 -1.91 -30.27 4.53
C ARG A 501 -1.75 -28.86 5.13
N GLY A 502 -0.72 -28.11 4.73
CA GLY A 502 -0.36 -26.83 5.31
C GLY A 502 0.06 -26.94 6.78
N ILE A 503 0.00 -25.82 7.49
CA ILE A 503 0.33 -25.72 8.93
C ILE A 503 -0.62 -26.56 9.78
N MET A 504 -0.19 -27.14 10.91
CA MET A 504 -1.09 -27.90 11.78
C MET A 504 -2.29 -27.05 12.21
N GLY A 505 -3.52 -27.47 11.89
CA GLY A 505 -4.73 -26.63 12.03
C GLY A 505 -4.97 -25.64 10.87
N SER A 506 -4.55 -26.01 9.66
CA SER A 506 -4.14 -25.12 8.56
C SER A 506 -5.16 -24.08 8.10
N THR A 507 -6.45 -24.39 8.08
CA THR A 507 -7.44 -23.49 7.45
C THR A 507 -7.58 -22.18 8.22
N GLY A 508 -7.71 -22.24 9.55
CA GLY A 508 -7.88 -21.05 10.39
C GLY A 508 -6.64 -20.18 10.50
N LYS A 509 -5.48 -20.79 10.75
CA LYS A 509 -4.20 -20.07 10.89
C LYS A 509 -3.78 -19.41 9.57
N SER A 510 -3.88 -20.15 8.46
CA SER A 510 -3.47 -19.66 7.13
C SER A 510 -4.42 -18.61 6.57
N ALA A 511 -5.73 -18.68 6.89
CA ALA A 511 -6.68 -17.66 6.49
C ALA A 511 -6.35 -16.30 7.13
N GLN A 512 -5.98 -16.29 8.42
CA GLN A 512 -5.75 -15.06 9.18
C GLN A 512 -4.35 -14.46 8.98
N ALA A 513 -3.34 -15.27 8.67
CA ALA A 513 -1.98 -14.79 8.39
C ALA A 513 -1.90 -14.01 7.07
N ARG A 514 -1.05 -12.98 6.99
CA ARG A 514 -0.82 -12.24 5.73
C ARG A 514 0.21 -12.91 4.83
N ALA A 515 1.12 -13.66 5.42
CA ALA A 515 2.04 -14.52 4.71
C ALA A 515 2.14 -15.89 5.39
N VAL A 516 2.24 -16.93 4.57
CA VAL A 516 2.39 -18.32 5.00
C VAL A 516 3.52 -18.94 4.19
N HIS A 517 4.55 -19.35 4.90
CA HIS A 517 5.73 -19.99 4.37
C HIS A 517 5.82 -21.41 4.89
N LEU A 518 6.15 -22.35 4.01
CA LEU A 518 6.40 -23.73 4.37
C LEU A 518 7.86 -24.08 4.09
N LEU A 519 8.46 -24.81 5.00
CA LEU A 519 9.83 -25.26 4.89
C LEU A 519 9.84 -26.79 4.89
N THR A 520 10.44 -27.35 3.85
CA THR A 520 10.72 -28.79 3.73
C THR A 520 12.19 -29.00 3.41
N ARG A 521 12.70 -30.21 3.62
CA ARG A 521 14.08 -30.55 3.27
C ARG A 521 14.11 -31.21 1.89
N VAL A 522 15.00 -30.74 1.02
CA VAL A 522 15.26 -31.40 -0.26
C VAL A 522 16.01 -32.70 0.01
N PRO A 523 15.61 -33.85 -0.59
CA PRO A 523 16.30 -35.11 -0.38
C PRO A 523 17.80 -34.99 -0.73
N PRO A 524 18.74 -35.43 0.13
CA PRO A 524 20.17 -35.25 -0.11
C PRO A 524 20.65 -35.79 -1.47
N ARG A 525 20.04 -36.87 -1.97
CA ARG A 525 20.34 -37.45 -3.29
C ARG A 525 20.08 -36.51 -4.47
N GLU A 526 19.18 -35.54 -4.31
CA GLU A 526 18.79 -34.58 -5.37
C GLU A 526 19.69 -33.33 -5.36
N VAL A 527 20.51 -33.17 -4.32
CA VAL A 527 21.39 -32.01 -4.11
C VAL A 527 22.81 -32.43 -3.76
N GLU A 528 23.24 -33.61 -4.20
CA GLU A 528 24.62 -34.11 -4.05
C GLU A 528 25.11 -34.17 -2.60
N GLY A 529 24.21 -34.48 -1.67
CA GLY A 529 24.51 -34.61 -0.23
C GLY A 529 24.44 -33.30 0.56
N ARG A 530 24.25 -32.15 -0.09
CA ARG A 530 24.15 -30.84 0.57
C ARG A 530 22.90 -30.72 1.44
N GLU A 531 22.97 -29.92 2.51
CA GLU A 531 21.81 -29.62 3.37
C GLU A 531 20.98 -28.49 2.74
N VAL A 532 20.06 -28.83 1.83
CA VAL A 532 19.20 -27.85 1.17
C VAL A 532 17.77 -27.90 1.72
N LEU A 533 17.27 -26.73 2.11
CA LEU A 533 15.89 -26.50 2.49
C LEU A 533 15.13 -25.93 1.30
N ARG A 534 13.94 -26.46 1.04
CA ARG A 534 12.96 -25.86 0.13
C ARG A 534 12.07 -24.94 0.94
N TRP A 535 12.14 -23.65 0.63
CA TRP A 535 11.26 -22.63 1.18
C TRP A 535 10.15 -22.32 0.19
N GLU A 536 8.92 -22.66 0.54
CA GLU A 536 7.74 -22.43 -0.28
C GLU A 536 6.91 -21.26 0.26
N VAL A 537 6.58 -20.31 -0.60
CA VAL A 537 5.70 -19.18 -0.29
C VAL A 537 4.27 -19.53 -0.71
N ARG A 538 3.52 -20.17 0.17
CA ARG A 538 2.13 -20.59 -0.10
C ARG A 538 1.17 -19.41 -0.20
N LYS A 539 1.32 -18.43 0.70
CA LYS A 539 0.51 -17.21 0.73
C LYS A 539 1.41 -16.01 0.96
N ASN A 540 1.15 -14.94 0.24
CA ASN A 540 1.73 -13.63 0.52
C ASN A 540 0.77 -12.55 0.01
N SER A 541 0.19 -11.77 0.91
CA SER A 541 -0.76 -10.72 0.53
C SER A 541 -0.09 -9.51 -0.15
N PHE A 542 1.24 -9.37 -0.08
CA PHE A 542 1.95 -8.17 -0.51
C PHE A 542 3.04 -8.44 -1.57
N ALA A 543 3.21 -9.69 -1.98
CA ALA A 543 4.13 -10.10 -3.03
C ALA A 543 3.65 -11.42 -3.67
N GLN A 544 4.41 -11.93 -4.64
CA GLN A 544 4.09 -13.19 -5.30
C GLN A 544 4.00 -14.35 -4.28
N SER A 545 3.04 -15.23 -4.49
CA SER A 545 2.90 -16.52 -3.81
C SER A 545 2.86 -17.66 -4.83
N GLY A 546 2.82 -18.91 -4.36
CA GLY A 546 2.81 -20.09 -5.22
C GLY A 546 4.16 -20.40 -5.86
N HIS A 547 5.25 -19.97 -5.24
CA HIS A 547 6.61 -20.28 -5.69
C HIS A 547 7.45 -20.83 -4.53
N ALA A 548 8.53 -21.53 -4.87
CA ALA A 548 9.50 -22.03 -3.91
C ALA A 548 10.92 -21.72 -4.38
N PHE A 549 11.85 -21.64 -3.43
CA PHE A 549 13.27 -21.48 -3.69
C PHE A 549 14.09 -22.27 -2.67
N GLY A 550 15.37 -22.51 -2.99
CA GLY A 550 16.28 -23.28 -2.16
C GLY A 550 17.06 -22.41 -1.19
N ILE A 551 17.36 -22.96 -0.03
CA ILE A 551 18.29 -22.39 0.94
C ILE A 551 19.25 -23.49 1.34
N GLU A 552 20.50 -23.36 0.92
CA GLU A 552 21.58 -24.21 1.38
C GLU A 552 22.01 -23.76 2.79
N VAL A 553 22.00 -24.70 3.72
CA VAL A 553 22.48 -24.53 5.10
C VAL A 553 23.90 -25.08 5.15
N GLU A 554 24.86 -24.19 5.07
CA GLU A 554 26.28 -24.55 5.11
C GLU A 554 26.77 -24.41 6.55
N ARG A 555 27.17 -25.53 7.16
CA ARG A 555 27.77 -25.55 8.50
C ARG A 555 29.28 -25.43 8.35
N LEU A 556 29.85 -24.46 9.01
CA LEU A 556 31.30 -24.32 9.09
C LEU A 556 31.80 -25.21 10.22
N GLU A 557 32.88 -25.94 9.96
CA GLU A 557 33.57 -26.74 10.95
C GLU A 557 34.98 -26.16 11.18
N ASP A 558 35.46 -26.23 12.41
CA ASP A 558 36.86 -25.96 12.72
C ASP A 558 37.76 -27.12 12.29
N GLU A 559 39.08 -26.96 12.42
CA GLU A 559 40.07 -28.00 12.08
C GLU A 559 39.86 -29.32 12.86
N GLY A 560 39.09 -29.29 13.94
CA GLY A 560 38.72 -30.46 14.76
C GLY A 560 37.35 -31.05 14.46
N GLY A 561 36.67 -30.60 13.39
CA GLY A 561 35.34 -31.09 12.98
C GLY A 561 34.20 -30.61 13.88
N ARG A 562 34.39 -29.53 14.66
CA ARG A 562 33.35 -28.96 15.53
C ARG A 562 32.66 -27.80 14.83
N ALA A 563 31.37 -27.66 15.07
CA ALA A 563 30.58 -26.55 14.51
C ALA A 563 31.17 -25.18 14.93
N ALA A 564 31.64 -24.44 13.93
CA ALA A 564 32.30 -23.15 14.05
C ALA A 564 31.49 -21.99 13.46
N GLY A 565 30.31 -22.26 12.89
CA GLY A 565 29.43 -21.25 12.33
C GLY A 565 28.40 -21.83 11.36
N VAL A 566 27.52 -20.97 10.84
CA VAL A 566 26.52 -21.36 9.84
C VAL A 566 26.27 -20.24 8.84
N HIS A 567 26.22 -20.61 7.55
CA HIS A 567 25.76 -19.76 6.46
C HIS A 567 24.43 -20.26 5.89
N LEU A 568 23.59 -19.31 5.48
CA LEU A 568 22.34 -19.56 4.79
C LEU A 568 22.40 -18.93 3.41
N ASN A 569 22.55 -19.77 2.39
CA ASN A 569 22.81 -19.32 1.03
C ASN A 569 21.60 -19.65 0.15
N PRO A 570 20.93 -18.64 -0.45
CA PRO A 570 19.90 -18.90 -1.44
C PRO A 570 20.48 -19.72 -2.60
N CYS A 571 19.77 -20.76 -3.03
CA CYS A 571 20.17 -21.60 -4.15
C CYS A 571 18.96 -21.94 -5.03
N GLU A 572 19.24 -22.33 -6.27
CA GLU A 572 18.21 -22.91 -7.14
C GLU A 572 17.78 -24.27 -6.61
N LEU A 573 16.49 -24.59 -6.76
CA LEU A 573 15.99 -25.92 -6.47
C LEU A 573 16.29 -26.85 -7.66
N PRO A 574 16.48 -28.15 -7.42
CA PRO A 574 16.46 -29.13 -8.50
C PRO A 574 15.17 -28.99 -9.32
N ALA A 575 15.25 -29.11 -10.64
CA ALA A 575 14.09 -29.02 -11.53
C ALA A 575 13.02 -30.04 -11.09
N GLU A 576 11.78 -29.59 -10.92
CA GLU A 576 10.65 -30.49 -10.67
C GLU A 576 10.34 -31.25 -11.97
N GLU A 577 10.45 -32.58 -11.96
CA GLU A 577 9.88 -33.42 -13.02
C GLU A 577 8.36 -33.20 -13.04
N GLU A 578 7.82 -32.52 -14.06
CA GLU A 578 6.37 -32.53 -14.34
C GLU A 578 5.87 -33.98 -14.38
N GLY A 579 4.88 -34.33 -13.55
CA GLY A 579 4.12 -35.57 -13.69
C GLY A 579 4.63 -36.83 -12.99
N ARG A 580 4.94 -36.79 -11.68
CA ARG A 580 4.99 -38.02 -10.86
C ARG A 580 3.61 -38.36 -10.29
N ASP A 581 2.90 -39.27 -10.97
CA ASP A 581 1.67 -39.91 -10.51
C ASP A 581 1.76 -40.33 -9.03
N THR A 582 0.83 -39.86 -8.20
CA THR A 582 0.80 -40.25 -6.80
C THR A 582 0.42 -41.74 -6.68
N ARG A 583 0.69 -42.35 -5.51
CA ARG A 583 0.26 -43.74 -5.25
C ARG A 583 -1.26 -43.90 -5.36
N GLY A 584 -2.02 -42.84 -5.04
CA GLY A 584 -3.47 -42.80 -5.22
C GLY A 584 -3.86 -42.79 -6.69
N ASP A 585 -3.20 -41.97 -7.51
CA ASP A 585 -3.46 -41.90 -8.95
C ASP A 585 -3.14 -43.23 -9.63
N ARG A 586 -2.02 -43.87 -9.26
CA ARG A 586 -1.67 -45.22 -9.72
C ARG A 586 -2.68 -46.29 -9.26
N ALA A 587 -3.16 -46.22 -8.03
CA ALA A 587 -4.19 -47.13 -7.53
C ALA A 587 -5.49 -46.99 -8.34
N ARG A 588 -5.93 -45.75 -8.57
CA ARG A 588 -7.14 -45.43 -9.32
C ARG A 588 -7.01 -45.87 -10.79
N ALA A 589 -5.88 -45.57 -11.42
CA ALA A 589 -5.59 -46.00 -12.79
C ALA A 589 -5.60 -47.54 -12.91
N ALA A 590 -5.04 -48.26 -11.94
CA ALA A 590 -5.06 -49.72 -11.91
C ALA A 590 -6.47 -50.31 -11.79
N VAL A 591 -7.36 -49.68 -11.02
CA VAL A 591 -8.78 -50.09 -10.92
C VAL A 591 -9.50 -49.91 -12.26
N ILE A 592 -9.31 -48.75 -12.89
CA ILE A 592 -9.90 -48.46 -14.19
C ILE A 592 -9.40 -49.48 -15.22
N ALA A 593 -8.09 -49.74 -15.26
CA ALA A 593 -7.50 -50.73 -16.14
C ALA A 593 -8.05 -52.15 -15.91
N ALA A 594 -8.25 -52.56 -14.64
CA ALA A 594 -8.82 -53.87 -14.33
C ALA A 594 -10.27 -54.03 -14.79
N LEU A 595 -11.07 -52.96 -14.74
CA LEU A 595 -12.44 -52.94 -15.23
C LEU A 595 -12.51 -52.91 -16.75
N THR A 596 -11.73 -52.04 -17.40
CA THR A 596 -11.76 -51.86 -18.85
C THR A 596 -11.15 -53.07 -19.58
N ALA A 597 -10.14 -53.72 -19.01
CA ALA A 597 -9.57 -54.96 -19.57
C ALA A 597 -10.58 -56.12 -19.62
N LYS A 598 -11.61 -56.10 -18.76
CA LYS A 598 -12.67 -57.11 -18.68
C LYS A 598 -14.03 -56.53 -19.09
N THR A 599 -14.05 -55.69 -20.13
CA THR A 599 -15.26 -55.07 -20.66
C THR A 599 -16.37 -56.10 -20.90
N GLY A 600 -17.59 -55.79 -20.44
CA GLY A 600 -18.76 -56.66 -20.53
C GLY A 600 -18.82 -57.81 -19.52
N GLN A 601 -17.72 -58.11 -18.82
CA GLN A 601 -17.66 -59.15 -17.79
C GLN A 601 -17.89 -58.57 -16.39
N THR A 602 -18.38 -59.41 -15.47
CA THR A 602 -18.62 -59.02 -14.09
C THR A 602 -17.35 -59.24 -13.25
N VAL A 603 -16.78 -58.16 -12.71
CA VAL A 603 -15.57 -58.18 -11.88
C VAL A 603 -15.95 -57.99 -10.40
N PRO A 604 -15.63 -58.93 -9.50
CA PRO A 604 -15.92 -58.79 -8.08
C PRO A 604 -15.25 -57.57 -7.43
N HIS A 605 -15.93 -56.90 -6.50
CA HIS A 605 -15.39 -55.72 -5.80
C HIS A 605 -14.06 -56.02 -5.09
N ALA A 606 -13.94 -57.22 -4.50
CA ALA A 606 -12.71 -57.65 -3.84
C ALA A 606 -11.51 -57.71 -4.81
N GLU A 607 -11.75 -58.06 -6.07
CA GLU A 607 -10.72 -58.07 -7.10
C GLU A 607 -10.28 -56.65 -7.49
N LEU A 608 -11.21 -55.70 -7.55
CA LEU A 608 -10.89 -54.28 -7.78
C LEU A 608 -10.08 -53.68 -6.64
N ILE A 609 -10.42 -54.02 -5.41
CA ILE A 609 -9.64 -53.62 -4.22
C ILE A 609 -8.23 -54.22 -4.30
N ALA A 610 -8.10 -55.50 -4.65
CA ALA A 610 -6.81 -56.13 -4.83
C ALA A 610 -5.99 -55.46 -5.95
N ALA A 611 -6.62 -55.12 -7.07
CA ALA A 611 -5.98 -54.40 -8.18
C ALA A 611 -5.52 -52.99 -7.75
N ALA A 612 -6.32 -52.25 -6.98
CA ALA A 612 -5.95 -50.94 -6.44
C ALA A 612 -4.75 -51.04 -5.47
N ILE A 613 -4.78 -52.02 -4.57
CA ILE A 613 -3.70 -52.29 -3.61
C ILE A 613 -2.42 -52.61 -4.36
N ALA A 614 -2.48 -53.53 -5.33
CA ALA A 614 -1.30 -53.96 -6.08
C ALA A 614 -0.75 -52.84 -6.97
N GLY A 615 -1.61 -52.16 -7.74
CA GLY A 615 -1.18 -51.15 -8.71
C GLY A 615 -0.69 -49.84 -8.07
N GLY A 616 -1.27 -49.43 -6.94
CA GLY A 616 -0.84 -48.24 -6.21
C GLY A 616 0.11 -48.49 -5.04
N ASN A 617 0.32 -49.76 -4.66
CA ASN A 617 0.97 -50.16 -3.40
C ASN A 617 0.38 -49.43 -2.18
N VAL A 618 -0.96 -49.47 -2.05
CA VAL A 618 -1.74 -48.75 -1.02
C VAL A 618 -2.41 -49.72 -0.05
N LYS A 619 -2.72 -49.24 1.17
CA LYS A 619 -3.48 -50.04 2.16
C LYS A 619 -4.97 -50.07 1.83
N GLU A 620 -5.68 -51.06 2.36
CA GLU A 620 -7.07 -51.37 2.01
C GLU A 620 -8.03 -50.17 2.08
N ARG A 621 -7.93 -49.30 3.10
CA ARG A 621 -8.80 -48.11 3.22
C ARG A 621 -8.60 -47.12 2.07
N SER A 622 -7.36 -46.91 1.64
CA SER A 622 -7.01 -46.06 0.50
C SER A 622 -7.37 -46.72 -0.83
N ALA A 623 -7.24 -48.05 -0.93
CA ALA A 623 -7.73 -48.81 -2.07
C ALA A 623 -9.27 -48.72 -2.23
N GLN A 624 -10.03 -48.78 -1.12
CA GLN A 624 -11.48 -48.57 -1.14
C GLN A 624 -11.86 -47.17 -1.64
N GLN A 625 -11.10 -46.15 -1.23
CA GLN A 625 -11.30 -44.79 -1.72
C GLN A 625 -10.97 -44.67 -3.22
N ALA A 626 -9.83 -45.23 -3.65
CA ALA A 626 -9.44 -45.25 -5.07
C ALA A 626 -10.45 -46.02 -5.95
N VAL A 627 -11.02 -47.12 -5.46
CA VAL A 627 -12.09 -47.85 -6.17
C VAL A 627 -13.35 -46.99 -6.25
N ARG A 628 -13.76 -46.30 -5.19
CA ARG A 628 -14.91 -45.39 -5.24
C ARG A 628 -14.70 -44.26 -6.24
N GLU A 629 -13.52 -43.64 -6.24
CA GLU A 629 -13.17 -42.55 -7.16
C GLU A 629 -13.04 -43.03 -8.61
N ALA A 630 -12.48 -44.21 -8.84
CA ALA A 630 -12.44 -44.84 -10.16
C ALA A 630 -13.85 -45.12 -10.69
N LEU A 631 -14.73 -45.72 -9.87
CA LEU A 631 -16.11 -46.01 -10.24
C LEU A 631 -16.92 -44.71 -10.46
N GLY A 632 -16.75 -43.71 -9.61
CA GLY A 632 -17.39 -42.40 -9.77
C GLY A 632 -16.95 -41.69 -11.05
N ALA A 633 -15.67 -41.82 -11.42
CA ALA A 633 -15.15 -41.23 -12.64
C ALA A 633 -15.59 -41.94 -13.92
N LEU A 634 -15.76 -43.26 -13.88
CA LEU A 634 -16.35 -44.01 -14.99
C LEU A 634 -17.88 -43.84 -15.05
N GLY A 635 -18.50 -43.37 -13.97
CA GLY A 635 -19.89 -42.95 -13.93
C GLY A 635 -20.85 -44.02 -14.45
N GLU A 636 -21.71 -43.64 -15.40
CA GLU A 636 -22.73 -44.51 -15.98
C GLU A 636 -22.17 -45.69 -16.80
N GLN A 637 -20.88 -45.67 -17.11
CA GLN A 637 -20.23 -46.75 -17.87
C GLN A 637 -19.97 -48.01 -17.03
N VAL A 638 -20.21 -47.97 -15.71
CA VAL A 638 -20.06 -49.13 -14.82
C VAL A 638 -21.36 -49.44 -14.08
N LYS A 639 -21.83 -50.69 -14.16
CA LYS A 639 -23.04 -51.17 -13.49
C LYS A 639 -22.70 -52.11 -12.33
N GLU A 640 -23.25 -51.85 -11.14
CA GLU A 640 -23.14 -52.75 -9.99
C GLU A 640 -24.06 -53.97 -10.15
N VAL A 641 -23.54 -55.15 -9.82
CA VAL A 641 -24.25 -56.44 -9.83
C VAL A 641 -23.96 -57.19 -8.52
N ARG A 642 -24.95 -57.94 -8.02
CA ARG A 642 -24.81 -58.78 -6.82
C ARG A 642 -24.61 -60.24 -7.21
N LEU A 643 -23.61 -60.91 -6.64
CA LEU A 643 -23.27 -62.31 -6.96
C LEU A 643 -24.04 -63.31 -6.09
N SER A 644 -24.27 -64.52 -6.62
CA SER A 644 -24.87 -65.63 -5.88
C SER A 644 -23.86 -66.30 -4.95
N GLY A 645 -24.14 -66.27 -3.64
CA GLY A 645 -23.29 -66.81 -2.58
C GLY A 645 -23.65 -66.22 -1.21
N ARG A 646 -23.21 -66.86 -0.11
CA ARG A 646 -23.52 -66.40 1.25
C ARG A 646 -22.95 -64.98 1.44
N GLY A 647 -23.85 -64.00 1.67
CA GLY A 647 -23.51 -62.58 1.83
C GLY A 647 -23.69 -61.69 0.59
N ALA A 648 -24.05 -62.26 -0.57
CA ALA A 648 -24.33 -61.56 -1.83
C ALA A 648 -23.27 -60.47 -2.19
N PRO A 649 -22.00 -60.86 -2.40
CA PRO A 649 -20.91 -59.91 -2.58
C PRO A 649 -21.08 -59.03 -3.82
N ARG A 650 -20.63 -57.78 -3.72
CA ARG A 650 -20.72 -56.76 -4.78
C ARG A 650 -19.74 -57.07 -5.90
N ALA A 651 -20.16 -56.84 -7.13
CA ALA A 651 -19.34 -56.89 -8.33
C ALA A 651 -19.75 -55.79 -9.31
N TYR A 652 -18.92 -55.47 -10.28
CA TYR A 652 -19.13 -54.38 -11.22
C TYR A 652 -18.85 -54.84 -12.63
N ARG A 653 -19.65 -54.37 -13.58
CA ARG A 653 -19.48 -54.63 -15.00
C ARG A 653 -19.31 -53.31 -15.73
N TYR A 654 -18.18 -53.16 -16.42
CA TYR A 654 -17.93 -52.01 -17.29
C TYR A 654 -18.52 -52.26 -18.69
N ALA A 655 -19.30 -51.31 -19.19
CA ALA A 655 -19.86 -51.31 -20.53
C ALA A 655 -19.85 -49.85 -21.05
N PRO A 656 -18.93 -49.49 -21.95
CA PRO A 656 -18.89 -48.14 -22.50
C PRO A 656 -20.14 -47.92 -23.35
N GLN A 657 -20.92 -46.87 -23.06
CA GLN A 657 -21.98 -46.43 -23.97
C GLN A 657 -21.33 -45.81 -25.22
N VAL A 658 -21.85 -46.12 -26.41
CA VAL A 658 -21.43 -45.47 -27.65
C VAL A 658 -22.54 -44.52 -28.10
N PRO A 659 -22.30 -43.20 -28.09
CA PRO A 659 -23.00 -42.25 -28.96
C PRO A 659 -22.20 -42.07 -30.25
N GLU A 660 -22.93 -42.08 -31.37
CA GLU A 660 -22.47 -42.21 -32.75
C GLU A 660 -21.60 -41.05 -33.26
N GLN A 661 -20.70 -41.40 -34.20
CA GLN A 661 -19.85 -40.51 -34.97
C GLN A 661 -20.68 -39.64 -35.93
N GLU A 662 -20.31 -38.37 -36.08
CA GLU A 662 -20.35 -37.73 -37.41
C GLU A 662 -19.07 -36.92 -37.64
N GLU A 663 -18.40 -37.31 -38.73
CA GLU A 663 -17.34 -36.57 -39.41
C GLU A 663 -17.88 -35.27 -40.00
N GLY A 664 -17.04 -34.24 -40.07
CA GLY A 664 -17.09 -33.35 -41.22
C GLY A 664 -16.89 -31.85 -40.97
N VAL A 665 -15.76 -31.38 -41.51
CA VAL A 665 -15.70 -30.20 -42.39
C VAL A 665 -15.46 -28.80 -41.78
N LEU A 666 -14.25 -28.34 -42.09
CA LEU A 666 -13.75 -27.02 -42.55
C LEU A 666 -14.09 -25.72 -41.80
N VAL A 667 -12.96 -25.06 -41.49
CA VAL A 667 -12.71 -23.66 -41.14
C VAL A 667 -13.38 -22.66 -42.09
N ILE A 668 -14.03 -21.63 -41.52
CA ILE A 668 -14.06 -20.26 -42.04
C ILE A 668 -13.91 -19.30 -40.84
N GLU A 669 -12.93 -18.40 -40.93
CA GLU A 669 -12.78 -17.23 -40.06
C GLU A 669 -13.84 -16.18 -40.38
N GLU A 670 -14.51 -15.64 -39.34
CA GLU A 670 -14.81 -14.20 -39.22
C GLU A 670 -15.45 -13.88 -37.85
N THR A 671 -14.74 -13.07 -37.05
CA THR A 671 -15.20 -11.94 -36.19
C THR A 671 -16.30 -12.14 -35.11
N PRO A 672 -16.37 -11.23 -34.10
CA PRO A 672 -16.64 -11.60 -32.72
C PRO A 672 -18.04 -11.15 -32.26
N GLU A 673 -18.79 -12.06 -31.64
CA GLU A 673 -19.97 -11.69 -30.86
C GLU A 673 -19.77 -11.92 -29.37
N LEU A 674 -19.89 -10.81 -28.64
CA LEU A 674 -20.14 -10.72 -27.22
C LEU A 674 -21.36 -11.56 -26.81
N LEU A 675 -21.19 -12.46 -25.85
CA LEU A 675 -22.25 -12.83 -24.91
C LEU A 675 -21.69 -12.86 -23.48
N THR A 676 -22.13 -11.86 -22.74
CA THR A 676 -22.09 -11.64 -21.30
C THR A 676 -22.50 -12.86 -20.47
N PRO A 677 -21.91 -13.09 -19.29
CA PRO A 677 -22.61 -13.70 -18.16
C PRO A 677 -23.40 -12.63 -17.37
N PRO A 678 -24.58 -13.00 -16.81
CA PRO A 678 -25.56 -12.09 -16.19
C PRO A 678 -25.36 -12.00 -14.65
N PRO A 679 -26.30 -11.44 -13.85
CA PRO A 679 -26.09 -10.22 -13.09
C PRO A 679 -25.82 -10.44 -11.60
N ALA A 680 -25.50 -9.33 -10.94
CA ALA A 680 -25.27 -9.19 -9.50
C ALA A 680 -26.45 -9.69 -8.65
N GLU A 681 -26.13 -10.34 -7.52
CA GLU A 681 -26.95 -10.23 -6.31
C GLU A 681 -26.06 -9.99 -5.08
N GLU A 682 -26.50 -8.98 -4.34
CA GLU A 682 -25.87 -8.28 -3.23
C GLU A 682 -25.93 -9.03 -1.91
N GLU A 683 -25.14 -8.48 -0.97
CA GLU A 683 -25.30 -8.56 0.48
C GLU A 683 -25.13 -9.93 1.15
N VAL A 684 -24.18 -9.98 2.10
CA VAL A 684 -24.56 -10.05 3.52
C VAL A 684 -23.45 -9.39 4.37
N LEU A 685 -23.88 -8.33 5.05
CA LEU A 685 -23.26 -7.68 6.21
C LEU A 685 -23.27 -8.60 7.46
N THR A 686 -22.60 -8.11 8.50
CA THR A 686 -22.77 -8.39 9.95
C THR A 686 -21.74 -9.34 10.57
N TRP A 687 -21.21 -9.09 11.77
CA TRP A 687 -21.55 -8.16 12.85
C TRP A 687 -20.39 -7.23 13.23
#